data_AF-A0A9D7Z814-F1
#
_entry.id   AF-A0A9D7Z814-F1
#
_cell.length_a   1.000
_cell.length_b   1.000
_cell.length_c   1.000
_cell.angle_alpha   90.00
_cell.angle_beta   90.00
_cell.angle_gamma   90.00
#
_symmetry.space_group_name_H-M   'P 1'
#
loop_
_entity.id
_entity.type
_entity.pdbx_description
1 polymer ?
#
loop_
_entity_poly.entity_id
_entity_poly.type
_entity_poly.pdbx_seq_one_letter_code
_entity_poly.pdbx_strand_id
1 'polypeptide(L)'
;MQLPSWVESIGQSSETQITESAPEEAIIPVVQPAARSQSSSDSYIKSTSNSSKTAQSSITKPTTATQSKPTLSERAARLFDPEVIKTAWNDLLPKPNEKKSSPSPEKITQKDTASSLGPETSVLKKGESADTPTWQRPLAAAKSLLQTPSNVNETSAIETTGNSANKPKPIASTPDEPTPTAPLSAPIAEAPDETPTLAIDPASFRGAYPGKTTRADIDSEWGPGQAIPRDDGTECFFWEIEPFERVAVTFRDGIVTAIQIKLAKPVPSSELAKQLEIADLRTVAILDDDGSAIGQVFPERGVMFSLETGTYSATAVLLESLDPDSFVLRAEGEMKSSAAYAVADLEYAIEIDSTHLRAHRLLLALMCDEGRWQTALQLAEKAEELGPGDAWTGLKRAEVLLKLDRPEDAQVAIDELIERPNVSSLLASQAGRLRGRIELDKATPDYEQTVDLFTEAIRKATPLAASRSENVRSVAQQVLLDAHLGTAQAIAQGTWQQKNRVIPKWISRANNIVEKIDTKDPSRDRLELDLTCGVLAVAAGSANAIEAVPWVKRLLAIREQMNDSVTDPWRRRQIDWQVGCGLNDALEAARKRGDAEDMLDNATLTVAYLERGAEHRELTAAERRDLGDLMFQIGIMHSLRNSDHATAVTWFDKTIPLWNQNEQVVQDNELGRVGESFISMAISYWQVERRDDAIDLSRTGVDFMVEAVDRQKLEEQSLSVAYGNLATMYAEQGDTEKSQAYAEMATRVESTGSLLR
;
A
#
# COMPACT_ATOMS: atom_id res chain seq x y z
N MET A 1 -39.44 47.27 19.01
CA MET A 1 -39.19 45.88 18.58
C MET A 1 -37.70 45.62 18.72
N GLN A 2 -37.31 44.53 19.37
CA GLN A 2 -35.91 44.27 19.76
C GLN A 2 -35.23 43.27 18.81
N LEU A 3 -33.90 43.37 18.71
CA LEU A 3 -33.05 42.50 17.90
C LEU A 3 -32.55 41.30 18.74
N PRO A 4 -32.57 40.05 18.23
CA PRO A 4 -32.07 38.89 18.98
C PRO A 4 -30.52 38.83 19.12
N SER A 5 -30.04 39.28 20.28
CA SER A 5 -29.00 38.65 21.13
C SER A 5 -27.62 38.19 20.60
N TRP A 6 -27.24 38.33 19.32
CA TRP A 6 -25.88 37.97 18.85
C TRP A 6 -24.95 39.15 18.56
N VAL A 7 -25.42 40.39 18.75
CA VAL A 7 -24.75 41.62 18.29
C VAL A 7 -24.00 42.37 19.42
N GLU A 8 -24.18 41.98 20.69
CA GLU A 8 -23.65 42.72 21.85
C GLU A 8 -22.43 42.06 22.54
N SER A 9 -21.75 41.10 21.89
CA SER A 9 -20.62 40.35 22.48
C SER A 9 -19.34 40.35 21.63
N ILE A 10 -18.87 41.55 21.26
CA ILE A 10 -17.50 41.75 20.80
C ILE A 10 -16.82 42.79 21.69
N GLY A 11 -15.80 42.37 22.44
CA GLY A 11 -14.81 43.27 23.02
C GLY A 11 -14.84 43.51 24.52
N GLN A 12 -14.44 42.50 25.31
CA GLN A 12 -13.39 42.68 26.33
C GLN A 12 -12.78 41.32 26.73
N SER A 13 -11.57 41.35 27.28
CA SER A 13 -10.66 40.19 27.33
C SER A 13 -10.19 39.85 28.75
N SER A 14 -10.26 38.56 29.10
CA SER A 14 -9.30 37.93 30.04
C SER A 14 -9.28 36.40 29.86
N GLU A 15 -8.07 35.86 29.80
CA GLU A 15 -7.61 34.56 30.30
C GLU A 15 -8.64 33.50 30.73
N THR A 16 -8.66 32.36 30.04
CA THR A 16 -8.80 31.05 30.71
C THR A 16 -8.04 29.99 29.91
N GLN A 17 -7.20 29.19 30.57
CA GLN A 17 -6.47 28.10 29.94
C GLN A 17 -7.38 26.88 29.80
N ILE A 18 -7.51 26.33 28.58
CA ILE A 18 -7.92 24.94 28.37
C ILE A 18 -6.89 24.32 27.43
N THR A 19 -5.86 23.70 28.00
CA THR A 19 -4.89 22.89 27.27
C THR A 19 -5.30 21.42 27.33
N GLU A 20 -6.30 21.05 26.53
CA GLU A 20 -6.51 19.66 26.14
C GLU A 20 -5.99 19.45 24.72
N SER A 21 -4.72 19.05 24.62
CA SER A 21 -4.20 18.45 23.40
C SER A 21 -4.76 17.03 23.29
N ALA A 22 -5.94 16.89 22.67
CA ALA A 22 -6.41 15.59 22.23
C ALA A 22 -5.32 14.93 21.37
N PRO A 23 -4.99 13.65 21.58
CA PRO A 23 -3.95 12.98 20.81
C PRO A 23 -4.35 12.94 19.32
N GLU A 24 -3.43 13.33 18.43
CA GLU A 24 -3.60 13.13 16.99
C GLU A 24 -3.39 11.64 16.71
N GLU A 25 -4.50 10.90 16.81
CA GLU A 25 -4.59 9.45 16.68
C GLU A 25 -3.94 9.00 15.34
N ALA A 26 -2.95 8.10 15.42
CA ALA A 26 -2.06 7.78 14.29
C ALA A 26 -2.72 6.85 13.26
N ILE A 27 -3.63 7.43 12.45
CA ILE A 27 -4.51 6.74 11.50
C ILE A 27 -3.88 6.60 10.09
N ILE A 28 -2.56 6.78 10.00
CA ILE A 28 -1.68 6.37 8.89
C ILE A 28 -0.47 5.70 9.56
N PRO A 29 0.19 4.68 8.97
CA PRO A 29 1.46 4.18 9.50
C PRO A 29 2.61 5.17 9.18
N VAL A 30 2.58 6.34 9.82
CA VAL A 30 3.61 7.39 9.77
C VAL A 30 3.75 7.99 11.19
N VAL A 31 4.98 8.28 11.61
CA VAL A 31 5.36 8.65 12.98
C VAL A 31 5.76 10.13 13.08
N GLN A 32 5.52 10.76 14.23
CA GLN A 32 6.32 11.91 14.69
C GLN A 32 7.35 11.42 15.72
N PRO A 33 8.65 11.78 15.61
CA PRO A 33 9.59 11.58 16.70
C PRO A 33 9.17 12.45 17.89
N ALA A 34 9.02 11.85 19.07
CA ALA A 34 8.50 12.53 20.26
C ALA A 34 9.55 13.40 20.98
N ALA A 35 10.37 14.14 20.23
CA ALA A 35 11.51 14.92 20.71
C ALA A 35 11.11 16.27 21.38
N ARG A 36 9.95 16.33 22.04
CA ARG A 36 9.54 17.55 22.77
C ARG A 36 10.09 17.55 24.19
N SER A 37 11.36 17.93 24.32
CA SER A 37 12.02 18.20 25.60
C SER A 37 11.32 19.35 26.35
N GLN A 38 10.35 19.02 27.21
CA GLN A 38 9.83 19.99 28.18
C GLN A 38 10.90 20.25 29.24
N SER A 39 11.69 21.31 29.04
CA SER A 39 12.56 21.86 30.07
C SER A 39 11.71 22.50 31.18
N SER A 40 11.23 21.68 32.12
CA SER A 40 10.48 22.15 33.28
C SER A 40 11.40 22.95 34.20
N SER A 41 11.38 24.27 34.07
CA SER A 41 12.11 25.18 34.94
C SER A 41 11.54 25.17 36.36
N ASP A 42 12.42 25.17 37.36
CA ASP A 42 12.06 25.12 38.77
C ASP A 42 11.07 26.22 39.18
N SER A 43 9.99 25.84 39.87
CA SER A 43 9.15 26.77 40.63
C SER A 43 8.80 26.21 42.01
N TYR A 44 9.46 26.77 43.03
CA TYR A 44 9.22 26.45 44.45
C TYR A 44 7.80 26.82 44.88
N ILE A 45 6.95 25.84 45.21
CA ILE A 45 5.80 26.05 46.10
C ILE A 45 5.78 25.00 47.21
N LYS A 46 5.80 25.46 48.46
CA LYS A 46 5.54 24.65 49.64
C LYS A 46 4.04 24.35 49.76
N SER A 47 3.69 23.11 50.09
CA SER A 47 2.54 22.83 50.96
C SER A 47 2.92 21.73 51.96
N THR A 48 2.24 21.71 53.11
CA THR A 48 2.62 20.85 54.24
C THR A 48 1.44 20.02 54.72
N SER A 49 1.73 18.75 55.01
CA SER A 49 1.05 17.87 55.97
C SER A 49 -0.46 18.00 56.16
N ASN A 50 -1.18 16.90 55.91
CA ASN A 50 -1.95 16.28 56.99
C ASN A 50 -2.13 14.77 56.80
N SER A 51 -2.45 14.06 57.88
CA SER A 51 -2.33 12.59 57.97
C SER A 51 -3.61 11.90 58.44
N SER A 52 -4.00 10.78 57.82
CA SER A 52 -4.98 9.83 58.41
C SER A 52 -4.76 8.37 57.97
N LYS A 53 -4.07 7.65 58.85
CA LYS A 53 -3.84 6.20 58.97
C LYS A 53 -4.86 5.20 58.36
N THR A 54 -4.29 4.24 57.62
CA THR A 54 -4.57 2.78 57.57
C THR A 54 -5.97 2.23 57.30
N ALA A 55 -6.06 1.49 56.19
CA ALA A 55 -6.55 0.10 56.16
C ALA A 55 -5.54 -0.76 55.36
N GLN A 56 -5.51 -2.09 55.55
CA GLN A 56 -4.52 -2.98 54.93
C GLN A 56 -5.11 -3.79 53.78
N SER A 57 -4.34 -4.00 52.69
CA SER A 57 -4.50 -5.17 51.82
C SER A 57 -3.16 -5.56 51.16
N SER A 58 -2.97 -6.87 51.02
CA SER A 58 -2.15 -7.59 50.02
C SER A 58 -0.96 -6.86 49.36
N ILE A 59 0.27 -7.31 49.69
CA ILE A 59 1.47 -7.00 48.89
C ILE A 59 1.44 -7.82 47.58
N THR A 60 1.25 -7.14 46.46
CA THR A 60 1.72 -7.58 45.14
C THR A 60 2.86 -6.67 44.70
N LYS A 61 3.92 -7.23 44.12
CA LYS A 61 5.03 -6.42 43.58
C LYS A 61 4.50 -5.58 42.41
N PRO A 62 4.91 -4.30 42.25
CA PRO A 62 4.75 -3.63 40.97
C PRO A 62 5.58 -4.38 39.92
N THR A 63 4.97 -4.66 38.77
CA THR A 63 5.67 -5.21 37.60
C THR A 63 6.80 -4.29 37.20
N THR A 64 7.96 -4.83 36.83
CA THR A 64 9.08 -4.07 36.29
C THR A 64 8.59 -3.26 35.09
N ALA A 65 8.67 -1.93 35.17
CA ALA A 65 8.36 -1.07 34.03
C ALA A 65 9.37 -1.36 32.91
N THR A 66 8.89 -1.82 31.76
CA THR A 66 9.73 -2.10 30.60
C THR A 66 10.40 -0.80 30.15
N GLN A 67 11.72 -0.70 30.34
CA GLN A 67 12.48 0.41 29.77
C GLN A 67 12.42 0.28 28.24
N SER A 68 11.77 1.24 27.58
CA SER A 68 11.71 1.29 26.13
C SER A 68 13.13 1.37 25.55
N LYS A 69 13.47 0.44 24.64
CA LYS A 69 14.70 0.53 23.85
C LYS A 69 14.72 1.90 23.15
N PRO A 70 15.78 2.71 23.29
CA PRO A 70 15.83 4.01 22.62
C PRO A 70 15.78 3.80 21.10
N THR A 71 14.99 4.64 20.42
CA THR A 71 14.81 4.59 18.96
C THR A 71 16.14 4.73 18.23
N LEU A 72 16.23 4.28 16.97
CA LEU A 72 17.45 4.44 16.18
C LEU A 72 17.89 5.92 16.06
N SER A 73 16.95 6.87 15.93
CA SER A 73 17.26 8.30 15.97
C SER A 73 17.74 8.76 17.36
N GLU A 74 17.17 8.27 18.46
CA GLU A 74 17.68 8.56 19.81
C GLU A 74 19.04 7.92 20.09
N ARG A 75 19.34 6.74 19.51
CA ARG A 75 20.63 6.08 19.62
C ARG A 75 21.69 6.83 18.83
N ALA A 76 21.41 7.15 17.57
CA ALA A 76 22.26 8.03 16.78
C ALA A 76 22.48 9.38 17.49
N ALA A 77 21.41 10.03 17.95
CA ALA A 77 21.52 11.27 18.73
C ALA A 77 22.37 11.08 19.99
N ARG A 78 22.18 10.06 20.83
CA ARG A 78 22.99 9.88 22.06
C ARG A 78 24.44 9.43 21.82
N LEU A 79 24.69 8.72 20.72
CA LEU A 79 26.03 8.27 20.33
C LEU A 79 26.83 9.35 19.58
N PHE A 80 26.14 10.32 18.98
CA PHE A 80 26.73 11.39 18.17
C PHE A 80 26.39 12.84 18.62
N ASP A 81 25.67 13.04 19.73
CA ASP A 81 25.29 14.36 20.26
C ASP A 81 26.55 15.23 20.40
N PRO A 82 26.64 16.39 19.72
CA PRO A 82 27.78 17.28 19.83
C PRO A 82 28.10 17.73 21.26
N GLU A 83 27.13 17.76 22.19
CA GLU A 83 27.38 18.04 23.61
C GLU A 83 27.81 16.81 24.42
N VAL A 84 27.40 15.57 24.08
CA VAL A 84 28.02 14.35 24.66
C VAL A 84 29.42 14.12 24.09
N ILE A 85 29.61 14.35 22.78
CA ILE A 85 30.91 14.32 22.10
C ILE A 85 31.83 15.48 22.55
N LYS A 86 31.30 16.55 23.16
CA LYS A 86 32.11 17.51 23.92
C LYS A 86 32.33 17.07 25.37
N THR A 87 31.28 16.74 26.12
CA THR A 87 31.38 16.53 27.58
C THR A 87 32.12 15.25 27.95
N ALA A 88 31.87 14.13 27.27
CA ALA A 88 32.60 12.88 27.48
C ALA A 88 34.07 12.91 26.98
N TRP A 89 34.49 14.02 26.33
CA TRP A 89 35.82 14.15 25.71
C TRP A 89 36.56 15.46 26.01
N ASN A 90 35.99 16.37 26.83
CA ASN A 90 36.59 17.68 27.14
C ASN A 90 37.69 17.62 28.20
N ASP A 91 37.70 16.59 29.06
CA ASP A 91 38.52 16.57 30.29
C ASP A 91 40.04 16.34 30.06
N LEU A 92 40.46 16.03 28.82
CA LEU A 92 41.85 15.67 28.49
C LEU A 92 42.47 16.47 27.31
N LEU A 93 42.13 17.75 27.16
CA LEU A 93 42.88 18.69 26.30
C LEU A 93 43.77 19.66 27.11
N PRO A 94 45.08 19.77 26.80
CA PRO A 94 45.99 20.67 27.51
C PRO A 94 45.74 22.14 27.13
N LYS A 95 45.51 23.01 28.13
CA LYS A 95 45.16 24.43 27.94
C LYS A 95 46.29 25.26 27.30
N PRO A 96 46.09 25.88 26.13
CA PRO A 96 46.99 26.92 25.61
C PRO A 96 46.81 28.25 26.37
N ASN A 97 47.86 29.07 26.43
CA ASN A 97 47.87 30.32 27.21
C ASN A 97 47.06 31.48 26.58
N GLU A 98 46.51 32.35 27.42
CA GLU A 98 46.03 33.68 27.01
C GLU A 98 47.15 34.54 26.39
N LYS A 99 46.79 35.38 25.41
CA LYS A 99 47.34 36.76 25.32
C LYS A 99 46.38 37.69 24.56
N LYS A 100 46.34 38.96 25.01
CA LYS A 100 45.38 39.99 24.58
C LYS A 100 46.03 41.01 23.65
N SER A 101 45.33 41.45 22.59
CA SER A 101 45.10 42.90 22.28
C SER A 101 44.40 43.14 20.93
N SER A 102 43.37 43.99 20.94
CA SER A 102 42.75 44.71 19.80
C SER A 102 43.50 46.06 19.53
N PRO A 103 43.11 47.00 18.62
CA PRO A 103 41.86 47.14 17.83
C PRO A 103 41.99 47.63 16.35
N SER A 104 40.84 47.99 15.75
CA SER A 104 40.55 48.44 14.35
C SER A 104 41.02 49.88 13.99
N PRO A 105 40.81 50.38 12.74
CA PRO A 105 39.57 51.14 12.44
C PRO A 105 39.00 51.20 10.98
N GLU A 106 37.67 51.39 10.93
CA GLU A 106 36.73 52.11 10.01
C GLU A 106 37.05 52.59 8.56
N LYS A 107 36.06 52.37 7.65
CA LYS A 107 35.27 53.36 6.85
C LYS A 107 34.16 52.61 6.05
N ILE A 108 32.84 52.90 6.12
CA ILE A 108 32.07 54.10 5.68
C ILE A 108 32.24 54.35 4.16
N THR A 109 31.23 54.15 3.30
CA THR A 109 30.14 55.14 3.03
C THR A 109 28.88 54.54 2.34
N GLN A 110 27.73 55.17 2.64
CA GLN A 110 26.39 55.24 2.02
C GLN A 110 26.37 55.22 0.46
N LYS A 111 25.26 55.04 -0.32
CA LYS A 111 23.77 55.02 -0.15
C LYS A 111 23.14 54.31 -1.41
N ASP A 112 21.85 54.23 -1.81
CA ASP A 112 20.58 54.88 -1.41
C ASP A 112 19.28 54.10 -1.82
N THR A 113 18.11 54.74 -1.61
CA THR A 113 16.69 54.54 -2.05
C THR A 113 16.38 54.10 -3.50
N ALA A 114 15.15 53.64 -3.89
CA ALA A 114 13.99 53.06 -3.19
C ALA A 114 12.79 52.72 -4.16
N SER A 115 11.86 51.87 -3.69
CA SER A 115 10.37 51.90 -3.86
C SER A 115 9.63 51.72 -5.23
N SER A 116 8.31 51.43 -5.10
CA SER A 116 7.23 51.43 -6.13
C SER A 116 7.11 50.18 -7.03
N LEU A 117 6.21 49.22 -6.79
CA LEU A 117 4.73 49.17 -6.99
C LEU A 117 4.29 48.95 -8.47
N GLY A 118 3.24 48.12 -8.66
CA GLY A 118 2.59 47.84 -9.96
C GLY A 118 1.57 48.91 -10.40
N PRO A 119 0.54 48.63 -11.27
CA PRO A 119 -0.20 47.35 -11.37
C PRO A 119 -0.64 46.89 -12.80
N GLU A 120 -1.41 45.79 -12.84
CA GLU A 120 -2.46 45.38 -13.82
C GLU A 120 -2.71 46.20 -15.12
N THR A 121 -2.77 45.52 -16.29
CA THR A 121 -4.05 45.23 -17.01
C THR A 121 -3.91 44.61 -18.43
N SER A 122 -4.64 43.50 -18.64
CA SER A 122 -5.48 43.10 -19.81
C SER A 122 -5.16 43.53 -21.27
N VAL A 123 -5.18 42.57 -22.23
CA VAL A 123 -6.27 42.41 -23.24
C VAL A 123 -6.07 41.17 -24.14
N LEU A 124 -7.19 40.57 -24.58
CA LEU A 124 -7.34 39.37 -25.41
C LEU A 124 -6.80 39.49 -26.85
N LYS A 125 -6.47 38.33 -27.47
CA LYS A 125 -6.85 38.04 -28.86
C LYS A 125 -7.08 36.55 -29.13
N LYS A 126 -8.03 36.27 -30.03
CA LYS A 126 -8.48 34.92 -30.45
C LYS A 126 -7.98 34.62 -31.87
N GLY A 127 -7.71 33.35 -32.17
CA GLY A 127 -7.52 32.83 -33.53
C GLY A 127 -8.18 31.45 -33.64
N GLU A 128 -8.82 31.18 -34.78
CA GLU A 128 -9.51 29.91 -35.06
C GLU A 128 -8.89 29.22 -36.27
N SER A 129 -8.76 27.90 -36.20
CA SER A 129 -8.65 27.02 -37.37
C SER A 129 -9.28 25.68 -36.99
N ALA A 130 -10.25 25.22 -37.77
CA ALA A 130 -10.90 23.93 -37.55
C ALA A 130 -10.20 22.84 -38.37
N ASP A 131 -10.09 21.65 -37.80
CA ASP A 131 -10.04 20.39 -38.54
C ASP A 131 -10.71 19.30 -37.68
N THR A 132 -11.27 18.27 -38.32
CA THR A 132 -12.09 17.24 -37.65
C THR A 132 -11.50 15.83 -37.79
N PRO A 133 -11.05 15.19 -36.69
CA PRO A 133 -10.70 13.76 -36.68
C PRO A 133 -11.93 12.88 -36.43
N THR A 134 -12.03 11.75 -37.14
CA THR A 134 -13.12 10.77 -37.00
C THR A 134 -12.87 9.77 -35.86
N TRP A 135 -13.95 9.39 -35.18
CA TRP A 135 -13.94 8.52 -34.00
C TRP A 135 -13.96 7.03 -34.37
N GLN A 136 -12.82 6.32 -34.36
CA GLN A 136 -12.83 4.84 -34.47
C GLN A 136 -11.54 4.07 -34.07
N ARG A 137 -10.62 4.65 -33.29
CA ARG A 137 -9.27 4.06 -33.06
C ARG A 137 -8.73 3.72 -31.64
N PRO A 138 -9.42 3.94 -30.49
CA PRO A 138 -8.86 3.53 -29.19
C PRO A 138 -8.56 2.02 -29.06
N LEU A 139 -9.53 1.14 -29.35
CA LEU A 139 -9.41 -0.30 -29.07
C LEU A 139 -8.40 -1.05 -29.97
N ALA A 140 -8.15 -0.56 -31.18
CA ALA A 140 -7.19 -1.19 -32.09
C ALA A 140 -5.72 -0.96 -31.66
N ALA A 141 -5.43 0.11 -30.93
CA ALA A 141 -4.08 0.42 -30.45
C ALA A 141 -3.64 -0.54 -29.32
N ALA A 142 -4.54 -0.87 -28.39
CA ALA A 142 -4.26 -1.80 -27.29
C ALA A 142 -3.84 -3.19 -27.78
N LYS A 143 -4.47 -3.70 -28.84
CA LYS A 143 -4.08 -4.99 -29.48
C LYS A 143 -2.67 -4.97 -30.07
N SER A 144 -2.07 -3.81 -30.34
CA SER A 144 -0.69 -3.68 -30.81
C SER A 144 0.37 -3.69 -29.70
N LEU A 145 -0.02 -3.53 -28.42
CA LEU A 145 0.87 -3.59 -27.26
C LEU A 145 0.93 -5.01 -26.65
N LEU A 146 0.02 -5.90 -27.04
CA LEU A 146 -0.15 -7.26 -26.51
C LEU A 146 0.56 -8.35 -27.36
N GLN A 147 1.48 -7.97 -28.25
CA GLN A 147 2.22 -8.91 -29.11
C GLN A 147 3.72 -8.87 -28.84
N THR A 148 4.18 -9.69 -27.89
CA THR A 148 5.58 -10.10 -27.77
C THR A 148 5.81 -11.38 -28.61
N PRO A 149 6.59 -11.34 -29.70
CA PRO A 149 6.96 -12.56 -30.42
C PRO A 149 8.00 -13.36 -29.61
N SER A 150 7.85 -14.69 -29.60
CA SER A 150 8.70 -15.58 -28.82
C SER A 150 10.16 -15.62 -29.31
N ASN A 151 11.07 -15.86 -28.37
CA ASN A 151 12.51 -15.86 -28.58
C ASN A 151 12.96 -17.03 -29.50
N VAL A 152 13.67 -16.73 -30.59
CA VAL A 152 14.34 -17.74 -31.44
C VAL A 152 15.72 -17.21 -31.84
N ASN A 153 16.77 -18.02 -31.64
CA ASN A 153 18.13 -17.69 -32.05
C ASN A 153 18.30 -17.70 -33.57
N GLU A 154 19.04 -16.74 -34.13
CA GLU A 154 20.00 -17.09 -35.19
C GLU A 154 21.18 -16.10 -35.28
N THR A 155 22.34 -16.62 -35.69
CA THR A 155 23.61 -15.89 -35.78
C THR A 155 23.86 -15.30 -37.16
N SER A 156 24.41 -14.09 -37.25
CA SER A 156 25.27 -13.69 -38.37
C SER A 156 26.16 -12.49 -38.02
N ALA A 157 27.43 -12.57 -38.41
CA ALA A 157 28.38 -11.45 -38.34
C ALA A 157 28.69 -10.95 -39.76
N ILE A 158 28.88 -9.64 -39.92
CA ILE A 158 29.49 -9.01 -41.10
C ILE A 158 30.41 -7.88 -40.62
N GLU A 159 31.67 -7.89 -41.05
CA GLU A 159 32.60 -6.78 -40.91
C GLU A 159 32.56 -5.89 -42.17
N THR A 160 32.77 -4.57 -42.05
CA THR A 160 33.75 -3.85 -42.91
C THR A 160 33.97 -2.38 -42.51
N THR A 161 35.16 -2.11 -41.95
CA THR A 161 36.10 -1.00 -42.25
C THR A 161 35.60 0.38 -42.76
N GLY A 162 36.05 1.47 -42.09
CA GLY A 162 36.05 2.83 -42.68
C GLY A 162 36.79 3.90 -41.84
N ASN A 163 37.98 4.34 -42.29
CA ASN A 163 38.73 5.48 -41.70
C ASN A 163 37.97 6.83 -41.92
N SER A 164 38.21 7.92 -41.18
CA SER A 164 39.52 8.45 -40.77
C SER A 164 39.49 9.52 -39.67
N ALA A 165 40.68 9.74 -39.10
CA ALA A 165 41.08 10.66 -38.04
C ALA A 165 40.46 12.08 -38.00
N ASN A 166 40.26 12.56 -36.77
CA ASN A 166 40.69 13.92 -36.40
C ASN A 166 41.20 13.95 -34.94
N LYS A 167 42.14 14.85 -34.63
CA LYS A 167 42.90 14.84 -33.35
C LYS A 167 42.61 16.09 -32.53
N PRO A 168 42.07 15.97 -31.28
CA PRO A 168 41.67 17.13 -30.50
C PRO A 168 42.87 17.96 -30.01
N LYS A 169 42.62 19.24 -29.77
CA LYS A 169 43.58 20.25 -29.29
C LYS A 169 43.21 20.62 -27.86
N PRO A 170 44.14 20.69 -26.90
CA PRO A 170 43.80 20.97 -25.50
C PRO A 170 43.33 22.41 -25.33
N ILE A 171 42.27 22.60 -24.56
CA ILE A 171 41.82 23.87 -24.00
C ILE A 171 41.95 23.75 -22.48
N ALA A 172 42.48 24.79 -21.83
CA ALA A 172 42.73 24.76 -20.39
C ALA A 172 41.43 24.94 -19.59
N SER A 173 41.20 24.08 -18.62
CA SER A 173 40.14 24.22 -17.62
C SER A 173 40.53 25.25 -16.56
N THR A 174 39.76 26.33 -16.44
CA THR A 174 39.67 27.08 -15.17
C THR A 174 39.02 26.21 -14.09
N PRO A 175 39.28 26.45 -12.79
CA PRO A 175 38.59 25.74 -11.72
C PRO A 175 37.15 26.25 -11.63
N ASP A 176 36.16 25.37 -11.76
CA ASP A 176 34.78 25.68 -11.40
C ASP A 176 34.59 25.65 -9.88
N GLU A 177 33.67 26.49 -9.41
CA GLU A 177 33.24 26.59 -8.02
C GLU A 177 32.34 25.38 -7.66
N PRO A 178 32.44 24.79 -6.45
CA PRO A 178 31.78 23.51 -6.16
C PRO A 178 30.25 23.64 -6.12
N THR A 179 29.58 23.19 -7.18
CA THR A 179 28.13 23.04 -7.24
C THR A 179 27.64 22.11 -6.11
N PRO A 180 26.57 22.46 -5.37
CA PRO A 180 25.98 21.57 -4.38
C PRO A 180 25.60 20.23 -5.01
N THR A 181 26.27 19.16 -4.59
CA THR A 181 25.98 17.82 -5.10
C THR A 181 24.73 17.30 -4.40
N ALA A 182 23.72 16.89 -5.18
CA ALA A 182 22.48 16.33 -4.65
C ALA A 182 22.76 15.05 -3.81
N PRO A 183 21.89 14.70 -2.85
CA PRO A 183 22.02 13.44 -2.12
C PRO A 183 22.09 12.26 -3.09
N LEU A 184 23.15 11.46 -2.95
CA LEU A 184 23.26 10.18 -3.62
C LEU A 184 22.33 9.19 -2.90
N SER A 185 21.07 9.14 -3.32
CA SER A 185 20.43 7.83 -3.40
C SER A 185 21.34 6.93 -4.25
N ALA A 186 21.60 5.70 -3.78
CA ALA A 186 22.10 4.66 -4.65
C ALA A 186 21.17 4.58 -5.89
N PRO A 187 21.68 4.20 -7.09
CA PRO A 187 20.82 4.03 -8.25
C PRO A 187 19.69 3.06 -7.86
N ILE A 188 18.44 3.52 -7.97
CA ILE A 188 17.27 2.70 -7.69
C ILE A 188 17.34 1.54 -8.68
N ALA A 189 17.73 0.36 -8.19
CA ALA A 189 17.67 -0.86 -8.96
C ALA A 189 16.23 -1.03 -9.43
N GLU A 190 16.05 -1.41 -10.70
CA GLU A 190 14.73 -1.63 -11.28
C GLU A 190 13.91 -2.54 -10.36
N ALA A 191 12.77 -2.04 -9.89
CA ALA A 191 12.05 -2.61 -8.76
C ALA A 191 11.68 -4.07 -9.09
N PRO A 192 12.15 -5.06 -8.31
CA PRO A 192 12.15 -6.44 -8.76
C PRO A 192 10.72 -7.01 -8.82
N ASP A 193 10.50 -7.92 -9.77
CA ASP A 193 9.22 -8.59 -9.94
C ASP A 193 8.86 -9.53 -8.78
N GLU A 194 9.86 -10.06 -8.06
CA GLU A 194 9.70 -10.93 -6.89
C GLU A 194 10.35 -10.31 -5.64
N THR A 195 9.95 -10.76 -4.44
CA THR A 195 10.57 -10.34 -3.17
C THR A 195 12.06 -10.73 -3.14
N PRO A 196 13.00 -9.77 -3.06
CA PRO A 196 14.42 -10.07 -3.14
C PRO A 196 14.98 -10.61 -1.82
N THR A 197 15.83 -11.64 -1.89
CA THR A 197 16.57 -12.12 -0.72
C THR A 197 17.66 -11.13 -0.31
N LEU A 198 17.68 -10.72 0.97
CA LEU A 198 18.69 -9.78 1.48
C LEU A 198 20.05 -10.47 1.70
N ALA A 199 21.12 -9.85 1.21
CA ALA A 199 22.49 -10.33 1.36
C ALA A 199 23.10 -9.85 2.69
N ILE A 200 22.74 -10.51 3.79
CA ILE A 200 23.15 -10.15 5.15
C ILE A 200 24.60 -10.57 5.44
N ASP A 201 25.45 -9.62 5.83
CA ASP A 201 26.84 -9.84 6.26
C ASP A 201 27.26 -8.82 7.34
N PRO A 202 27.04 -9.09 8.64
CA PRO A 202 27.37 -8.14 9.71
C PRO A 202 28.86 -7.77 9.70
N ALA A 203 29.17 -6.49 9.64
CA ALA A 203 30.55 -6.01 9.62
C ALA A 203 31.28 -6.33 10.94
N SER A 204 32.59 -6.51 10.84
CA SER A 204 33.49 -6.54 11.99
C SER A 204 34.60 -5.50 11.82
N PHE A 205 35.16 -5.06 12.93
CA PHE A 205 36.41 -4.32 12.94
C PHE A 205 37.48 -5.21 13.57
N ARG A 206 38.57 -5.53 12.85
CA ARG A 206 39.67 -6.40 13.33
C ARG A 206 39.17 -7.67 14.05
N GLY A 207 38.23 -8.40 13.44
CA GLY A 207 37.65 -9.63 14.00
C GLY A 207 36.57 -9.45 15.07
N ALA A 208 36.38 -8.23 15.60
CA ALA A 208 35.33 -7.95 16.57
C ALA A 208 33.97 -7.74 15.88
N TYR A 209 33.02 -8.62 16.18
CA TYR A 209 31.63 -8.56 15.73
C TYR A 209 30.72 -8.09 16.89
N PRO A 210 29.98 -6.98 16.72
CA PRO A 210 28.89 -6.63 17.61
C PRO A 210 27.91 -7.79 17.81
N GLY A 211 27.42 -7.94 19.05
CA GLY A 211 26.50 -9.01 19.46
C GLY A 211 27.13 -10.41 19.60
N LYS A 212 28.42 -10.59 19.28
CA LYS A 212 29.09 -11.91 19.30
C LYS A 212 30.41 -11.92 20.07
N THR A 213 31.28 -10.93 19.84
CA THR A 213 32.61 -10.88 20.47
C THR A 213 32.53 -10.46 21.93
N THR A 214 33.28 -11.12 22.81
CA THR A 214 33.30 -10.83 24.25
C THR A 214 34.44 -9.87 24.61
N ARG A 215 34.37 -9.29 25.80
CA ARG A 215 35.44 -8.43 26.35
C ARG A 215 36.80 -9.15 26.43
N ALA A 216 36.79 -10.44 26.78
CA ALA A 216 38.00 -11.24 26.90
C ALA A 216 38.72 -11.42 25.56
N ASP A 217 37.95 -11.54 24.47
CA ASP A 217 38.51 -11.65 23.11
C ASP A 217 39.19 -10.33 22.71
N ILE A 218 38.53 -9.19 22.95
CA ILE A 218 39.08 -7.85 22.68
C ILE A 218 40.36 -7.60 23.49
N ASP A 219 40.37 -7.91 24.80
CA ASP A 219 41.57 -7.77 25.63
C ASP A 219 42.71 -8.70 25.19
N SER A 220 42.39 -9.87 24.60
CA SER A 220 43.38 -10.82 24.09
C SER A 220 43.97 -10.42 22.74
N GLU A 221 43.19 -9.78 21.85
CA GLU A 221 43.64 -9.43 20.50
C GLU A 221 44.15 -7.98 20.39
N TRP A 222 43.50 -7.03 21.07
CA TRP A 222 43.82 -5.59 20.97
C TRP A 222 44.54 -5.05 22.21
N GLY A 223 44.57 -5.83 23.30
CA GLY A 223 45.12 -5.42 24.59
C GLY A 223 44.17 -4.54 25.41
N PRO A 224 44.54 -4.19 26.65
CA PRO A 224 43.67 -3.47 27.58
C PRO A 224 43.42 -2.02 27.14
N GLY A 225 42.19 -1.75 26.68
CA GLY A 225 41.72 -0.40 26.35
C GLY A 225 41.59 0.52 27.57
N GLN A 226 41.60 1.83 27.33
CA GLN A 226 41.39 2.85 28.37
C GLN A 226 39.89 3.05 28.63
N ALA A 227 39.45 2.97 29.89
CA ALA A 227 38.03 3.11 30.24
C ALA A 227 37.53 4.56 30.08
N ILE A 228 36.35 4.71 29.49
CA ILE A 228 35.58 5.96 29.43
C ILE A 228 34.45 5.84 30.46
N PRO A 229 34.41 6.67 31.52
CA PRO A 229 33.29 6.66 32.46
C PRO A 229 32.01 7.12 31.75
N ARG A 230 30.91 6.40 31.97
CA ARG A 230 29.56 6.78 31.52
C ARG A 230 28.58 6.64 32.68
N ASP A 231 27.72 7.65 32.84
CA ASP A 231 26.75 7.73 33.94
C ASP A 231 25.57 6.75 33.78
N ASP A 232 25.42 6.13 32.60
CA ASP A 232 24.43 5.08 32.31
C ASP A 232 24.86 3.67 32.78
N GLY A 233 26.08 3.52 33.29
CA GLY A 233 26.62 2.24 33.74
C GLY A 233 27.06 1.30 32.61
N THR A 234 27.12 1.76 31.36
CA THR A 234 27.69 0.98 30.25
C THR A 234 29.22 0.99 30.30
N GLU A 235 29.82 -0.18 30.07
CA GLU A 235 31.27 -0.32 30.02
C GLU A 235 31.79 0.15 28.66
N CYS A 236 32.38 1.34 28.59
CA CYS A 236 32.93 1.89 27.36
C CYS A 236 34.45 2.03 27.48
N PHE A 237 35.19 1.65 26.44
CA PHE A 237 36.65 1.69 26.42
C PHE A 237 37.16 2.20 25.07
N PHE A 238 38.36 2.78 25.02
CA PHE A 238 39.00 3.20 23.77
C PHE A 238 40.45 2.73 23.59
N TRP A 239 40.83 2.69 22.32
CA TRP A 239 42.16 2.39 21.80
C TRP A 239 42.52 3.46 20.76
N GLU A 240 43.81 3.75 20.62
CA GLU A 240 44.35 4.59 19.55
C GLU A 240 44.96 3.65 18.50
N ILE A 241 44.30 3.56 17.34
CA ILE A 241 44.56 2.55 16.31
C ILE A 241 44.71 3.26 14.97
N GLU A 242 45.95 3.46 14.51
CA GLU A 242 46.23 4.04 13.19
C GLU A 242 45.53 3.25 12.07
N PRO A 243 44.95 3.92 11.06
CA PRO A 243 45.01 5.37 10.77
C PRO A 243 43.89 6.21 11.42
N PHE A 244 43.09 5.64 12.33
CA PHE A 244 41.94 6.31 12.94
C PHE A 244 42.36 7.20 14.11
N GLU A 245 41.60 8.27 14.40
CA GLU A 245 41.88 9.13 15.56
C GLU A 245 41.63 8.38 16.87
N ARG A 246 40.55 7.59 16.90
CA ARG A 246 40.16 6.76 18.05
C ARG A 246 39.21 5.64 17.63
N VAL A 247 39.35 4.48 18.26
CA VAL A 247 38.36 3.41 18.22
C VAL A 247 37.84 3.21 19.64
N ALA A 248 36.53 3.36 19.84
CA ALA A 248 35.84 3.07 21.09
C ALA A 248 34.95 1.83 20.94
N VAL A 249 34.85 1.03 22.00
CA VAL A 249 34.00 -0.16 22.05
C VAL A 249 33.15 -0.08 23.32
N THR A 250 31.84 -0.24 23.14
CA THR A 250 30.86 -0.30 24.24
C THR A 250 30.45 -1.75 24.46
N PHE A 251 30.42 -2.16 25.73
CA PHE A 251 30.06 -3.48 26.18
C PHE A 251 28.79 -3.45 27.04
N ARG A 252 28.02 -4.53 26.96
CA ARG A 252 26.93 -4.85 27.89
C ARG A 252 27.01 -6.33 28.22
N ASP A 253 26.91 -6.67 29.50
CA ASP A 253 27.00 -8.05 30.01
C ASP A 253 28.26 -8.81 29.51
N GLY A 254 29.36 -8.06 29.28
CA GLY A 254 30.63 -8.59 28.77
C GLY A 254 30.71 -8.81 27.25
N ILE A 255 29.68 -8.46 26.48
CA ILE A 255 29.61 -8.62 25.01
C ILE A 255 29.69 -7.24 24.34
N VAL A 256 30.40 -7.13 23.21
CA VAL A 256 30.46 -5.92 22.39
C VAL A 256 29.06 -5.58 21.85
N THR A 257 28.51 -4.41 22.19
CA THR A 257 27.26 -3.93 21.61
C THR A 257 27.48 -3.00 20.41
N ALA A 258 28.55 -2.19 20.46
CA ALA A 258 28.85 -1.19 19.45
C ALA A 258 30.37 -0.91 19.36
N ILE A 259 30.85 -0.63 18.15
CA ILE A 259 32.23 -0.17 17.86
C ILE A 259 32.15 1.16 17.13
N GLN A 260 32.68 2.23 17.71
CA GLN A 260 32.67 3.59 17.16
C GLN A 260 34.10 3.98 16.74
N ILE A 261 34.28 4.30 15.46
CA ILE A 261 35.56 4.59 14.81
C ILE A 261 35.54 6.05 14.37
N LYS A 262 36.34 6.90 15.02
CA LYS A 262 36.47 8.32 14.65
C LYS A 262 37.51 8.49 13.54
N LEU A 263 37.10 9.10 12.42
CA LEU A 263 37.98 9.36 11.29
C LEU A 263 38.85 10.59 11.57
N ALA A 264 40.14 10.52 11.23
CA ALA A 264 41.08 11.62 11.49
C ALA A 264 40.80 12.90 10.67
N LYS A 265 39.95 12.81 9.64
CA LYS A 265 39.35 13.88 8.84
C LYS A 265 37.99 13.40 8.32
N PRO A 266 37.05 14.30 7.98
CA PRO A 266 35.83 13.91 7.27
C PRO A 266 36.17 13.30 5.89
N VAL A 267 35.43 12.26 5.49
CA VAL A 267 35.58 11.53 4.22
C VAL A 267 34.21 11.46 3.52
N PRO A 268 34.08 11.73 2.21
CA PRO A 268 32.80 11.60 1.50
C PRO A 268 32.21 10.18 1.65
N SER A 269 30.93 10.07 1.98
CA SER A 269 30.29 8.77 2.27
C SER A 269 30.38 7.80 1.10
N SER A 270 30.30 8.29 -0.14
CA SER A 270 30.44 7.50 -1.37
C SER A 270 31.88 7.09 -1.71
N GLU A 271 32.88 7.68 -1.06
CA GLU A 271 34.27 7.20 -1.10
C GLU A 271 34.48 6.16 0.02
N LEU A 272 34.04 6.47 1.24
CA LEU A 272 34.14 5.58 2.39
C LEU A 272 33.41 4.25 2.18
N ALA A 273 32.22 4.28 1.56
CA ALA A 273 31.47 3.07 1.18
C ALA A 273 32.22 2.21 0.17
N LYS A 274 33.06 2.79 -0.71
CA LYS A 274 33.91 2.03 -1.64
C LYS A 274 35.13 1.46 -0.93
N GLN A 275 35.74 2.20 -0.02
CA GLN A 275 36.85 1.71 0.82
C GLN A 275 36.43 0.56 1.76
N LEU A 276 35.15 0.44 2.08
CA LEU A 276 34.56 -0.63 2.90
C LEU A 276 33.84 -1.71 2.09
N GLU A 277 33.87 -1.65 0.75
CA GLU A 277 33.20 -2.62 -0.14
C GLU A 277 31.67 -2.77 0.14
N ILE A 278 31.00 -1.64 0.43
CA ILE A 278 29.55 -1.53 0.71
C ILE A 278 28.81 -0.54 -0.22
N ALA A 279 29.49 0.00 -1.23
CA ALA A 279 28.95 1.03 -2.12
C ALA A 279 27.74 0.58 -2.96
N ASP A 280 27.57 -0.73 -3.15
CA ASP A 280 26.50 -1.32 -3.95
C ASP A 280 25.27 -1.73 -3.11
N LEU A 281 25.27 -1.47 -1.79
CA LEU A 281 24.16 -1.77 -0.88
C LEU A 281 23.16 -0.60 -0.78
N ARG A 282 21.87 -0.92 -0.58
CA ARG A 282 20.82 0.08 -0.32
C ARG A 282 21.04 0.75 1.04
N THR A 283 20.84 2.07 1.13
CA THR A 283 21.07 2.83 2.38
C THR A 283 19.88 3.68 2.76
N VAL A 284 19.66 3.87 4.06
CA VAL A 284 18.68 4.84 4.58
C VAL A 284 19.37 5.98 5.32
N ALA A 285 18.86 7.20 5.17
CA ALA A 285 19.36 8.38 5.87
C ALA A 285 18.65 8.56 7.22
N ILE A 286 19.40 8.93 8.26
CA ILE A 286 18.86 9.44 9.52
C ILE A 286 18.79 10.96 9.40
N LEU A 287 17.61 11.52 9.61
CA LEU A 287 17.37 12.96 9.59
C LEU A 287 17.24 13.50 11.02
N ASP A 288 17.62 14.77 11.20
CA ASP A 288 17.29 15.56 12.40
C ASP A 288 15.89 16.21 12.32
N ASP A 289 15.48 16.92 13.37
CA ASP A 289 14.18 17.59 13.46
C ASP A 289 13.97 18.70 12.42
N ASP A 290 15.06 19.25 11.85
CA ASP A 290 15.05 20.21 10.74
C ASP A 290 15.07 19.52 9.35
N GLY A 291 15.11 18.18 9.31
CA GLY A 291 15.10 17.37 8.10
C GLY A 291 16.46 17.20 7.42
N SER A 292 17.56 17.60 8.07
CA SER A 292 18.92 17.46 7.54
C SER A 292 19.49 16.07 7.83
N ALA A 293 20.24 15.51 6.88
CA ALA A 293 20.89 14.22 7.08
C ALA A 293 22.04 14.32 8.10
N ILE A 294 21.93 13.55 9.18
CA ILE A 294 22.95 13.42 10.25
C ILE A 294 23.59 12.03 10.27
N GLY A 295 23.03 11.05 9.54
CA GLY A 295 23.63 9.74 9.38
C GLY A 295 23.17 9.00 8.13
N GLN A 296 23.94 7.99 7.72
CA GLN A 296 23.62 7.07 6.62
C GLN A 296 23.85 5.63 7.09
N VAL A 297 22.83 4.77 7.00
CA VAL A 297 22.84 3.39 7.51
C VAL A 297 22.90 2.39 6.36
N PHE A 298 23.66 1.32 6.55
CA PHE A 298 23.78 0.13 5.70
C PHE A 298 23.25 -1.09 6.50
N PRO A 299 21.91 -1.31 6.53
CA PRO A 299 21.26 -2.29 7.41
C PRO A 299 21.87 -3.70 7.36
N GLU A 300 22.17 -4.23 6.17
CA GLU A 300 22.72 -5.58 5.96
C GLU A 300 24.08 -5.82 6.62
N ARG A 301 24.83 -4.74 6.89
CA ARG A 301 26.16 -4.79 7.51
C ARG A 301 26.15 -4.34 8.98
N GLY A 302 25.05 -3.78 9.48
CA GLY A 302 25.03 -3.11 10.80
C GLY A 302 25.92 -1.86 10.87
N VAL A 303 26.23 -1.24 9.73
CA VAL A 303 27.15 -0.10 9.62
C VAL A 303 26.36 1.21 9.52
N MET A 304 26.80 2.23 10.25
CA MET A 304 26.28 3.60 10.17
C MET A 304 27.44 4.59 10.01
N PHE A 305 27.31 5.53 9.08
CA PHE A 305 28.16 6.71 9.01
C PHE A 305 27.48 7.87 9.74
N SER A 306 28.20 8.57 10.61
CA SER A 306 27.78 9.87 11.15
C SER A 306 28.24 10.97 10.21
N LEU A 307 27.31 11.78 9.71
CA LEU A 307 27.56 12.83 8.73
C LEU A 307 27.73 14.19 9.41
N GLU A 308 28.61 15.03 8.87
CA GLU A 308 28.64 16.46 9.21
C GLU A 308 27.37 17.14 8.67
N THR A 309 26.56 17.73 9.55
CA THR A 309 25.19 18.20 9.27
C THR A 309 25.10 19.06 8.01
N GLY A 310 24.19 18.69 7.10
CA GLY A 310 24.01 19.39 5.82
C GLY A 310 25.04 19.02 4.75
N THR A 311 25.88 18.01 5.00
CA THR A 311 26.87 17.47 4.04
C THR A 311 26.72 15.96 3.88
N TYR A 312 27.49 15.38 2.95
CA TYR A 312 27.66 13.93 2.80
C TYR A 312 29.06 13.47 3.24
N SER A 313 29.71 14.23 4.13
CA SER A 313 31.02 13.91 4.70
C SER A 313 30.84 13.11 5.99
N ALA A 314 31.23 11.83 5.97
CA ALA A 314 31.28 11.00 7.16
C ALA A 314 32.43 11.44 8.08
N THR A 315 32.15 11.61 9.38
CA THR A 315 33.13 11.99 10.42
C THR A 315 33.50 10.81 11.33
N ALA A 316 32.58 9.85 11.46
CA ALA A 316 32.78 8.61 12.19
C ALA A 316 32.01 7.45 11.53
N VAL A 317 32.48 6.23 11.76
CA VAL A 317 31.79 4.98 11.43
C VAL A 317 31.38 4.30 12.73
N LEU A 318 30.18 3.75 12.77
CA LEU A 318 29.65 2.95 13.87
C LEU A 318 29.26 1.58 13.33
N LEU A 319 29.66 0.52 14.04
CA LEU A 319 29.22 -0.85 13.81
C LEU A 319 28.37 -1.25 15.03
N GLU A 320 27.09 -1.55 14.82
CA GLU A 320 26.21 -2.13 15.84
C GLU A 320 25.84 -3.58 15.45
N SER A 321 25.07 -4.26 16.31
CA SER A 321 24.35 -5.47 15.88
C SER A 321 23.28 -5.12 14.85
N LEU A 322 22.87 -6.07 14.01
CA LEU A 322 21.74 -5.85 13.08
C LEU A 322 20.50 -5.42 13.87
N ASP A 323 19.81 -4.39 13.36
CA ASP A 323 18.83 -3.64 14.15
C ASP A 323 17.54 -3.39 13.33
N PRO A 324 16.37 -3.87 13.79
CA PRO A 324 15.15 -3.90 12.98
C PRO A 324 14.63 -2.50 12.63
N ASP A 325 14.87 -1.49 13.49
CA ASP A 325 14.60 -0.08 13.20
C ASP A 325 15.26 0.38 11.87
N SER A 326 16.46 -0.13 11.55
CA SER A 326 17.21 0.25 10.34
C SER A 326 16.54 -0.23 9.05
N PHE A 327 16.07 -1.48 9.05
CA PHE A 327 15.35 -2.06 7.93
C PHE A 327 13.95 -1.45 7.80
N VAL A 328 13.24 -1.24 8.92
CA VAL A 328 11.92 -0.61 8.95
C VAL A 328 11.94 0.84 8.44
N LEU A 329 12.96 1.62 8.81
CA LEU A 329 13.12 3.00 8.32
C LEU A 329 13.42 3.02 6.81
N ARG A 330 14.21 2.08 6.31
CA ARG A 330 14.48 1.95 4.86
C ARG A 330 13.23 1.56 4.10
N ALA A 331 12.51 0.54 4.58
CA ALA A 331 11.25 0.10 4.01
C ALA A 331 10.22 1.24 3.92
N GLU A 332 10.01 2.00 5.01
CA GLU A 332 9.06 3.12 5.02
C GLU A 332 9.38 4.20 3.97
N GLY A 333 10.67 4.46 3.70
CA GLY A 333 11.11 5.32 2.60
C GLY A 333 10.90 4.71 1.21
N GLU A 334 11.15 3.41 1.06
CA GLU A 334 11.12 2.70 -0.23
C GLU A 334 9.72 2.19 -0.63
N MET A 335 8.75 2.06 0.29
CA MET A 335 7.36 1.62 0.07
C MET A 335 6.64 2.30 -1.10
N LYS A 336 7.06 3.50 -1.51
CA LYS A 336 6.49 4.23 -2.65
C LYS A 336 7.21 3.96 -3.98
N SER A 337 8.48 3.59 -3.97
CA SER A 337 9.33 3.39 -5.16
C SER A 337 9.59 1.92 -5.49
N SER A 338 9.58 1.02 -4.51
CA SER A 338 9.59 -0.43 -4.69
C SER A 338 8.88 -1.13 -3.52
N ALA A 339 7.76 -1.80 -3.80
CA ALA A 339 7.05 -2.57 -2.78
C ALA A 339 7.87 -3.80 -2.35
N ALA A 340 8.43 -4.54 -3.32
CA ALA A 340 9.18 -5.77 -3.08
C ALA A 340 10.39 -5.59 -2.13
N TYR A 341 11.18 -4.52 -2.28
CA TYR A 341 12.28 -4.22 -1.36
C TYR A 341 11.79 -3.84 0.05
N ALA A 342 10.67 -3.12 0.16
CA ALA A 342 10.06 -2.80 1.44
C ALA A 342 9.50 -4.05 2.15
N VAL A 343 8.88 -4.98 1.42
CA VAL A 343 8.45 -6.29 1.95
C VAL A 343 9.64 -7.05 2.53
N ALA A 344 10.72 -7.23 1.76
CA ALA A 344 11.92 -7.95 2.20
C ALA A 344 12.56 -7.36 3.47
N ASP A 345 12.65 -6.03 3.54
CA ASP A 345 13.18 -5.33 4.72
C ASP A 345 12.27 -5.48 5.95
N LEU A 346 10.94 -5.49 5.77
CA LEU A 346 9.98 -5.64 6.87
C LEU A 346 9.87 -7.08 7.36
N GLU A 347 9.92 -8.07 6.46
CA GLU A 347 9.99 -9.49 6.82
C GLU A 347 11.27 -9.78 7.61
N TYR A 348 12.42 -9.26 7.17
CA TYR A 348 13.69 -9.45 7.89
C TYR A 348 13.74 -8.68 9.22
N ALA A 349 13.09 -7.51 9.32
CA ALA A 349 12.92 -6.83 10.61
C ALA A 349 12.09 -7.65 11.62
N ILE A 350 11.10 -8.41 11.14
CA ILE A 350 10.28 -9.33 11.95
C ILE A 350 11.06 -10.61 12.30
N GLU A 351 11.99 -11.06 11.45
CA GLU A 351 12.92 -12.15 11.78
C GLU A 351 13.87 -11.76 12.93
N ILE A 352 14.42 -10.54 12.93
CA ILE A 352 15.25 -10.02 14.04
C ILE A 352 14.41 -9.78 15.30
N ASP A 353 13.22 -9.20 15.16
CA ASP A 353 12.31 -8.88 16.27
C ASP A 353 10.85 -9.20 15.93
N SER A 354 10.42 -10.40 16.29
CA SER A 354 9.03 -10.87 16.15
C SER A 354 8.01 -10.09 16.99
N THR A 355 8.45 -9.12 17.81
CA THR A 355 7.58 -8.20 18.57
C THR A 355 7.56 -6.78 18.00
N HIS A 356 8.20 -6.54 16.85
CA HIS A 356 8.31 -5.22 16.25
C HIS A 356 6.99 -4.74 15.61
N LEU A 357 6.12 -4.14 16.43
CA LEU A 357 4.78 -3.66 16.04
C LEU A 357 4.77 -2.79 14.78
N ARG A 358 5.76 -1.90 14.61
CA ARG A 358 5.84 -1.02 13.43
C ARG A 358 6.12 -1.80 12.14
N ALA A 359 6.90 -2.89 12.20
CA ALA A 359 7.16 -3.73 11.04
C ALA A 359 5.88 -4.46 10.61
N HIS A 360 5.19 -5.09 11.57
CA HIS A 360 3.90 -5.75 11.34
C HIS A 360 2.85 -4.80 10.73
N ARG A 361 2.77 -3.54 11.23
CA ARG A 361 1.85 -2.53 10.69
C ARG A 361 2.20 -2.06 9.27
N LEU A 362 3.47 -1.85 8.95
CA LEU A 362 3.88 -1.45 7.60
C LEU A 362 3.70 -2.61 6.61
N LEU A 363 4.02 -3.85 7.02
CA LEU A 363 3.81 -5.04 6.19
C LEU A 363 2.32 -5.32 5.97
N LEU A 364 1.48 -5.15 7.01
CA LEU A 364 0.01 -5.16 6.88
C LEU A 364 -0.49 -4.14 5.85
N ALA A 365 0.09 -2.94 5.80
CA ALA A 365 -0.29 -1.94 4.80
C ALA A 365 0.02 -2.40 3.37
N LEU A 366 1.19 -3.02 3.15
CA LEU A 366 1.58 -3.60 1.87
C LEU A 366 0.68 -4.78 1.48
N MET A 367 0.51 -5.77 2.35
CA MET A 367 -0.35 -6.93 2.08
C MET A 367 -1.81 -6.52 1.82
N CYS A 368 -2.31 -5.45 2.45
CA CYS A 368 -3.61 -4.85 2.13
C CYS A 368 -3.66 -4.18 0.75
N ASP A 369 -2.67 -3.34 0.40
CA ASP A 369 -2.63 -2.68 -0.91
C ASP A 369 -2.36 -3.72 -2.04
N GLU A 370 -1.73 -4.86 -1.75
CA GLU A 370 -1.48 -6.00 -2.65
C GLU A 370 -2.66 -6.98 -2.79
N GLY A 371 -3.64 -6.93 -1.87
CA GLY A 371 -4.69 -7.93 -1.77
C GLY A 371 -4.21 -9.33 -1.40
N ARG A 372 -3.17 -9.41 -0.56
CA ARG A 372 -2.70 -10.63 0.11
C ARG A 372 -3.48 -10.83 1.41
N TRP A 373 -4.79 -11.08 1.27
CA TRP A 373 -5.77 -10.89 2.33
C TRP A 373 -5.64 -11.86 3.51
N GLN A 374 -5.25 -13.12 3.30
CA GLN A 374 -5.03 -14.06 4.40
C GLN A 374 -3.76 -13.71 5.17
N THR A 375 -2.69 -13.33 4.46
CA THR A 375 -1.45 -12.82 5.09
C THR A 375 -1.71 -11.51 5.85
N ALA A 376 -2.51 -10.60 5.29
CA ALA A 376 -2.90 -9.36 5.93
C ALA A 376 -3.70 -9.60 7.24
N LEU A 377 -4.61 -10.59 7.28
CA LEU A 377 -5.37 -10.87 8.50
C LEU A 377 -4.44 -11.30 9.66
N GLN A 378 -3.49 -12.20 9.39
CA GLN A 378 -2.52 -12.66 10.38
C GLN A 378 -1.65 -11.51 10.91
N LEU A 379 -1.23 -10.58 10.04
CA LEU A 379 -0.47 -9.40 10.43
C LEU A 379 -1.30 -8.39 11.23
N ALA A 380 -2.60 -8.26 10.96
CA ALA A 380 -3.52 -7.41 11.73
C ALA A 380 -3.76 -7.99 13.14
N GLU A 381 -4.07 -9.28 13.22
CA GLU A 381 -4.20 -10.01 14.50
C GLU A 381 -2.89 -9.89 15.32
N LYS A 382 -1.74 -10.09 14.69
CA LYS A 382 -0.44 -9.98 15.37
C LYS A 382 -0.08 -8.55 15.80
N ALA A 383 -0.39 -7.55 14.98
CA ALA A 383 -0.21 -6.15 15.35
C ALA A 383 -1.14 -5.75 16.51
N GLU A 384 -2.33 -6.34 16.64
CA GLU A 384 -3.24 -6.08 17.76
C GLU A 384 -2.85 -6.82 19.06
N GLU A 385 -2.25 -8.01 18.97
CA GLU A 385 -1.59 -8.65 20.12
C GLU A 385 -0.45 -7.78 20.70
N LEU A 386 0.34 -7.17 19.81
CA LEU A 386 1.51 -6.35 20.16
C LEU A 386 1.14 -4.90 20.55
N GLY A 387 0.04 -4.38 20.01
CA GLY A 387 -0.45 -3.02 20.22
C GLY A 387 -1.96 -2.97 20.54
N PRO A 388 -2.41 -3.58 21.65
CA PRO A 388 -3.83 -3.70 21.96
C PRO A 388 -4.47 -2.31 22.11
N GLY A 389 -5.54 -2.08 21.35
CA GLY A 389 -6.24 -0.80 21.30
C GLY A 389 -5.80 0.15 20.18
N ASP A 390 -4.79 -0.19 19.37
CA ASP A 390 -4.40 0.63 18.21
C ASP A 390 -5.56 0.79 17.22
N ALA A 391 -5.94 2.04 16.96
CA ALA A 391 -7.11 2.36 16.16
C ALA A 391 -6.94 2.04 14.67
N TRP A 392 -5.73 2.23 14.14
CA TRP A 392 -5.42 1.99 12.74
C TRP A 392 -5.42 0.49 12.41
N THR A 393 -4.80 -0.32 13.28
CA THR A 393 -4.77 -1.78 13.15
C THR A 393 -6.19 -2.36 13.23
N GLY A 394 -7.01 -1.90 14.18
CA GLY A 394 -8.42 -2.32 14.26
C GLY A 394 -9.24 -1.95 13.01
N LEU A 395 -9.05 -0.74 12.48
CA LEU A 395 -9.69 -0.30 11.23
C LEU A 395 -9.25 -1.15 10.03
N LYS A 396 -7.96 -1.51 9.95
CA LYS A 396 -7.41 -2.38 8.90
C LYS A 396 -7.85 -3.84 9.04
N ARG A 397 -7.93 -4.38 10.27
CA ARG A 397 -8.49 -5.71 10.56
C ARG A 397 -9.90 -5.85 9.98
N ALA A 398 -10.75 -4.85 10.22
CA ALA A 398 -12.11 -4.83 9.68
C ALA A 398 -12.16 -4.70 8.14
N GLU A 399 -11.28 -3.90 7.54
CA GLU A 399 -11.19 -3.77 6.08
C GLU A 399 -10.73 -5.09 5.41
N VAL A 400 -9.81 -5.82 6.04
CA VAL A 400 -9.39 -7.17 5.60
C VAL A 400 -10.51 -8.20 5.79
N LEU A 401 -11.20 -8.20 6.94
CA LEU A 401 -12.34 -9.09 7.19
C LEU A 401 -13.45 -8.91 6.14
N LEU A 402 -13.77 -7.65 5.80
CA LEU A 402 -14.71 -7.34 4.73
C LEU A 402 -14.24 -7.90 3.37
N LYS A 403 -12.95 -7.74 3.04
CA LYS A 403 -12.38 -8.29 1.79
C LYS A 403 -12.32 -9.81 1.76
N LEU A 404 -12.27 -10.47 2.92
CA LEU A 404 -12.37 -11.93 3.07
C LEU A 404 -13.82 -12.46 3.08
N ASP A 405 -14.82 -11.64 2.69
CA ASP A 405 -16.25 -11.98 2.69
C ASP A 405 -16.79 -12.34 4.09
N ARG A 406 -16.37 -11.57 5.11
CA ARG A 406 -16.80 -11.71 6.51
C ARG A 406 -17.39 -10.39 7.06
N PRO A 407 -18.52 -9.90 6.50
CA PRO A 407 -19.09 -8.61 6.89
C PRO A 407 -19.55 -8.56 8.35
N GLU A 408 -20.01 -9.66 8.94
CA GLU A 408 -20.38 -9.74 10.37
C GLU A 408 -19.18 -9.52 11.29
N ASP A 409 -18.04 -10.18 11.01
CA ASP A 409 -16.81 -10.02 11.81
C ASP A 409 -16.21 -8.62 11.62
N ALA A 410 -16.30 -8.06 10.40
CA ALA A 410 -15.92 -6.68 10.12
C ALA A 410 -16.80 -5.67 10.88
N GLN A 411 -18.10 -5.95 11.02
CA GLN A 411 -19.03 -5.14 11.81
C GLN A 411 -18.64 -5.16 13.29
N VAL A 412 -18.44 -6.34 13.88
CA VAL A 412 -18.02 -6.50 15.29
C VAL A 412 -16.71 -5.76 15.54
N ALA A 413 -15.70 -5.92 14.68
CA ALA A 413 -14.43 -5.21 14.78
C ALA A 413 -14.56 -3.67 14.76
N ILE A 414 -15.60 -3.13 14.11
CA ILE A 414 -15.87 -1.70 14.03
C ILE A 414 -16.81 -1.20 15.13
N ASP A 415 -17.59 -2.06 15.78
CA ASP A 415 -18.24 -1.76 17.07
C ASP A 415 -17.19 -1.69 18.19
N GLU A 416 -16.34 -2.71 18.34
CA GLU A 416 -15.19 -2.75 19.27
C GLU A 416 -14.23 -1.55 19.14
N LEU A 417 -14.17 -0.94 17.95
CA LEU A 417 -13.32 0.21 17.65
C LEU A 417 -13.95 1.54 18.09
N ILE A 418 -15.27 1.72 17.94
CA ILE A 418 -15.93 3.02 18.24
C ILE A 418 -16.52 3.11 19.65
N GLU A 419 -16.70 2.00 20.36
CA GLU A 419 -17.09 2.02 21.78
C GLU A 419 -15.95 2.49 22.72
N ARG A 420 -14.73 2.64 22.18
CA ARG A 420 -13.55 3.12 22.91
C ARG A 420 -13.74 4.59 23.35
N PRO A 421 -13.25 4.98 24.54
CA PRO A 421 -13.30 6.39 24.95
C PRO A 421 -12.41 7.26 24.05
N ASN A 422 -12.83 8.51 23.83
CA ASN A 422 -12.08 9.56 23.12
C ASN A 422 -11.75 9.30 21.62
N VAL A 423 -12.50 8.41 20.95
CA VAL A 423 -12.44 8.19 19.50
C VAL A 423 -12.43 9.51 18.71
N SER A 424 -11.41 9.71 17.87
CA SER A 424 -11.26 10.95 17.12
C SER A 424 -12.32 11.12 16.03
N SER A 425 -12.64 12.37 15.67
CA SER A 425 -13.59 12.67 14.57
C SER A 425 -13.16 12.09 13.23
N LEU A 426 -11.86 11.89 12.99
CA LEU A 426 -11.32 11.29 11.78
C LEU A 426 -11.60 9.78 11.78
N LEU A 427 -11.21 9.07 12.84
CA LEU A 427 -11.51 7.64 13.03
C LEU A 427 -13.01 7.36 12.95
N ALA A 428 -13.83 8.17 13.64
CA ALA A 428 -15.28 8.06 13.62
C ALA A 428 -15.90 8.23 12.22
N SER A 429 -15.22 8.97 11.32
CA SER A 429 -15.64 9.15 9.93
C SER A 429 -15.25 7.95 9.05
N GLN A 430 -14.06 7.39 9.25
CA GLN A 430 -13.59 6.18 8.54
C GLN A 430 -14.34 4.93 8.98
N ALA A 431 -14.66 4.81 10.27
CA ALA A 431 -15.53 3.76 10.79
C ALA A 431 -16.96 3.87 10.24
N GLY A 432 -17.51 5.08 10.13
CA GLY A 432 -18.82 5.32 9.49
C GLY A 432 -18.83 4.94 8.00
N ARG A 433 -17.77 5.31 7.26
CA ARG A 433 -17.54 4.90 5.87
C ARG A 433 -17.50 3.38 5.74
N LEU A 434 -16.72 2.71 6.59
CA LEU A 434 -16.55 1.26 6.53
C LEU A 434 -17.83 0.52 6.93
N ARG A 435 -18.63 1.01 7.90
CA ARG A 435 -19.99 0.50 8.17
C ARG A 435 -20.90 0.58 6.93
N GLY A 436 -20.86 1.70 6.21
CA GLY A 436 -21.61 1.84 4.95
C GLY A 436 -21.16 0.85 3.87
N ARG A 437 -19.89 0.46 3.84
CA ARG A 437 -19.36 -0.60 2.96
C ARG A 437 -19.78 -2.00 3.44
N ILE A 438 -19.65 -2.29 4.74
CA ILE A 438 -20.12 -3.53 5.36
C ILE A 438 -21.62 -3.76 5.11
N GLU A 439 -22.46 -2.72 5.17
CA GLU A 439 -23.88 -2.85 4.89
C GLU A 439 -24.17 -3.16 3.40
N LEU A 440 -23.42 -2.58 2.46
CA LEU A 440 -23.54 -2.85 1.03
C LEU A 440 -23.15 -4.27 0.64
N ASP A 441 -22.15 -4.83 1.30
CA ASP A 441 -21.53 -6.11 0.92
C ASP A 441 -22.24 -7.33 1.56
N LYS A 442 -23.29 -7.12 2.38
CA LYS A 442 -24.14 -8.20 2.92
C LYS A 442 -24.95 -8.90 1.82
N ALA A 443 -25.31 -10.16 2.06
CA ALA A 443 -26.22 -10.93 1.20
C ALA A 443 -27.63 -10.28 1.04
N THR A 444 -28.08 -9.48 2.02
CA THR A 444 -29.30 -8.66 1.94
C THR A 444 -29.05 -7.27 2.53
N PRO A 445 -28.56 -6.29 1.75
CA PRO A 445 -28.26 -4.94 2.25
C PRO A 445 -29.50 -4.16 2.66
N ASP A 446 -29.47 -3.50 3.82
CA ASP A 446 -30.37 -2.37 4.06
C ASP A 446 -29.78 -1.11 3.41
N TYR A 447 -30.24 -0.82 2.20
CA TYR A 447 -29.76 0.35 1.46
C TYR A 447 -30.18 1.68 2.11
N GLU A 448 -31.29 1.76 2.86
CA GLU A 448 -31.69 3.02 3.52
C GLU A 448 -30.76 3.30 4.71
N GLN A 449 -30.48 2.29 5.55
CA GLN A 449 -29.44 2.33 6.58
C GLN A 449 -28.07 2.66 5.99
N THR A 450 -27.71 2.09 4.84
CA THR A 450 -26.46 2.39 4.12
C THR A 450 -26.32 3.88 3.79
N VAL A 451 -27.39 4.51 3.28
CA VAL A 451 -27.39 5.95 2.96
C VAL A 451 -27.21 6.81 4.21
N ASP A 452 -27.81 6.43 5.33
CA ASP A 452 -27.64 7.14 6.60
C ASP A 452 -26.21 6.99 7.16
N LEU A 453 -25.62 5.78 7.10
CA LEU A 453 -24.24 5.51 7.52
C LEU A 453 -23.22 6.36 6.74
N PHE A 454 -23.33 6.39 5.40
CA PHE A 454 -22.47 7.25 4.58
C PHE A 454 -22.76 8.75 4.79
N THR A 455 -24.01 9.15 5.02
CA THR A 455 -24.36 10.53 5.36
C THR A 455 -23.72 10.97 6.68
N GLU A 456 -23.63 10.07 7.67
CA GLU A 456 -22.96 10.34 8.95
C GLU A 456 -21.44 10.41 8.81
N ALA A 457 -20.84 9.57 7.97
CA ALA A 457 -19.42 9.65 7.59
C ALA A 457 -19.09 10.99 6.92
N ILE A 458 -19.90 11.43 5.94
CA ILE A 458 -19.78 12.72 5.27
C ILE A 458 -19.88 13.87 6.28
N ARG A 459 -20.85 13.82 7.20
CA ARG A 459 -21.04 14.82 8.25
C ARG A 459 -19.79 14.96 9.15
N LYS A 460 -19.15 13.85 9.50
CA LYS A 460 -17.93 13.82 10.33
C LYS A 460 -16.68 14.28 9.57
N ALA A 461 -16.50 13.86 8.31
CA ALA A 461 -15.32 14.19 7.51
C ALA A 461 -15.33 15.61 6.90
N THR A 462 -16.50 16.19 6.62
CA THR A 462 -16.63 17.52 5.99
C THR A 462 -15.78 18.63 6.64
N PRO A 463 -15.79 18.84 7.98
CA PRO A 463 -14.93 19.86 8.60
C PRO A 463 -13.44 19.52 8.56
N LEU A 464 -13.07 18.24 8.47
CA LEU A 464 -11.68 17.76 8.48
C LEU A 464 -10.99 17.97 7.13
N ALA A 465 -11.75 18.01 6.03
CA ALA A 465 -11.24 18.35 4.69
C ALA A 465 -10.76 19.81 4.54
N ALA A 466 -10.91 20.64 5.59
CA ALA A 466 -10.31 21.97 5.71
C ALA A 466 -9.16 22.04 6.73
N SER A 467 -8.66 20.89 7.21
CA SER A 467 -7.60 20.82 8.22
C SER A 467 -6.27 21.40 7.75
N ARG A 468 -5.52 21.98 8.71
CA ARG A 468 -4.11 22.36 8.52
C ARG A 468 -3.19 21.14 8.43
N SER A 469 -3.49 20.08 9.18
CA SER A 469 -2.78 18.79 9.09
C SER A 469 -3.11 18.14 7.75
N GLU A 470 -2.09 17.92 6.92
CA GLU A 470 -2.25 17.43 5.55
C GLU A 470 -2.74 15.98 5.51
N ASN A 471 -2.23 15.14 6.41
CA ASN A 471 -2.67 13.76 6.60
C ASN A 471 -4.18 13.71 6.92
N VAL A 472 -4.64 14.52 7.89
CA VAL A 472 -6.06 14.64 8.26
C VAL A 472 -6.91 15.12 7.08
N ARG A 473 -6.39 16.07 6.28
CA ARG A 473 -7.08 16.60 5.09
C ARG A 473 -7.24 15.53 4.01
N SER A 474 -6.18 14.81 3.69
CA SER A 474 -6.14 13.77 2.66
C SER A 474 -7.04 12.58 3.01
N VAL A 475 -6.97 12.08 4.26
CA VAL A 475 -7.85 10.99 4.73
C VAL A 475 -9.31 11.46 4.76
N ALA A 476 -9.59 12.71 5.16
CA ALA A 476 -10.96 13.25 5.09
C ALA A 476 -11.46 13.38 3.64
N GLN A 477 -10.60 13.72 2.67
CA GLN A 477 -10.95 13.74 1.25
C GLN A 477 -11.26 12.33 0.71
N GLN A 478 -10.47 11.31 1.08
CA GLN A 478 -10.74 9.90 0.77
C GLN A 478 -12.10 9.44 1.34
N VAL A 479 -12.37 9.71 2.62
CA VAL A 479 -13.65 9.39 3.27
C VAL A 479 -14.82 10.08 2.58
N LEU A 480 -14.68 11.36 2.22
CA LEU A 480 -15.72 12.09 1.51
C LEU A 480 -15.94 11.54 0.10
N LEU A 481 -14.88 11.19 -0.64
CA LEU A 481 -14.99 10.61 -1.98
C LEU A 481 -15.76 9.29 -1.94
N ASP A 482 -15.27 8.34 -1.13
CA ASP A 482 -15.86 7.01 -0.99
C ASP A 482 -17.30 7.07 -0.48
N ALA A 483 -17.59 7.89 0.55
CA ALA A 483 -18.94 7.98 1.09
C ALA A 483 -19.95 8.64 0.14
N HIS A 484 -19.54 9.60 -0.70
CA HIS A 484 -20.42 10.15 -1.74
C HIS A 484 -20.72 9.13 -2.85
N LEU A 485 -19.76 8.26 -3.19
CA LEU A 485 -19.92 7.20 -4.18
C LEU A 485 -20.74 6.02 -3.61
N GLY A 486 -20.45 5.58 -2.38
CA GLY A 486 -21.25 4.59 -1.65
C GLY A 486 -22.71 5.02 -1.46
N THR A 487 -22.97 6.30 -1.14
CA THR A 487 -24.33 6.86 -1.13
C THR A 487 -25.00 6.76 -2.51
N ALA A 488 -24.26 7.02 -3.59
CA ALA A 488 -24.78 6.88 -4.95
C ALA A 488 -25.03 5.41 -5.33
N GLN A 489 -24.20 4.49 -4.86
CA GLN A 489 -24.25 3.05 -5.13
C GLN A 489 -25.43 2.39 -4.43
N ALA A 490 -25.64 2.72 -3.15
CA ALA A 490 -26.85 2.32 -2.41
C ALA A 490 -28.11 2.78 -3.15
N ILE A 491 -28.20 4.06 -3.53
CA ILE A 491 -29.34 4.62 -4.29
C ILE A 491 -29.49 3.96 -5.68
N ALA A 492 -28.40 3.50 -6.29
CA ALA A 492 -28.41 2.76 -7.55
C ALA A 492 -29.00 1.36 -7.37
N GLN A 493 -28.62 0.62 -6.33
CA GLN A 493 -29.04 -0.76 -6.10
C GLN A 493 -30.46 -0.87 -5.50
N GLY A 494 -30.78 -0.12 -4.42
CA GLY A 494 -32.08 -0.18 -3.73
C GLY A 494 -33.26 0.52 -4.44
N THR A 495 -34.43 0.58 -3.80
CA THR A 495 -35.73 0.83 -4.48
C THR A 495 -36.16 2.32 -4.60
N TRP A 496 -35.23 3.25 -4.81
CA TRP A 496 -35.57 4.69 -4.88
C TRP A 496 -36.31 5.15 -6.13
N GLN A 497 -37.14 6.16 -5.92
CA GLN A 497 -37.76 6.96 -6.98
C GLN A 497 -36.78 8.03 -7.50
N GLN A 498 -36.90 8.38 -8.78
CA GLN A 498 -36.12 9.43 -9.44
C GLN A 498 -34.59 9.24 -9.43
N LYS A 499 -34.08 7.99 -9.45
CA LYS A 499 -32.64 7.64 -9.49
C LYS A 499 -31.83 8.56 -10.43
N ASN A 500 -32.28 8.70 -11.68
CA ASN A 500 -31.68 9.53 -12.74
C ASN A 500 -31.54 11.04 -12.39
N ARG A 501 -32.24 11.55 -11.36
CA ARG A 501 -32.15 12.95 -10.88
C ARG A 501 -31.30 13.09 -9.60
N VAL A 502 -31.09 12.00 -8.87
CA VAL A 502 -30.43 11.99 -7.55
C VAL A 502 -28.99 11.49 -7.67
N ILE A 503 -28.78 10.36 -8.34
CA ILE A 503 -27.46 9.72 -8.49
C ILE A 503 -26.41 10.66 -9.13
N PRO A 504 -26.70 11.38 -10.24
CA PRO A 504 -25.71 12.31 -10.81
C PRO A 504 -25.27 13.45 -9.87
N LYS A 505 -26.08 13.80 -8.86
CA LYS A 505 -25.74 14.85 -7.88
C LYS A 505 -24.75 14.36 -6.83
N TRP A 506 -24.84 13.09 -6.44
CA TRP A 506 -23.87 12.47 -5.55
C TRP A 506 -22.52 12.27 -6.26
N ILE A 507 -22.54 11.80 -7.51
CA ILE A 507 -21.34 11.70 -8.35
C ILE A 507 -20.72 13.06 -8.63
N SER A 508 -21.52 14.11 -8.91
CA SER A 508 -20.99 15.46 -9.06
C SER A 508 -20.28 15.94 -7.79
N ARG A 509 -20.80 15.66 -6.59
CA ARG A 509 -20.11 16.00 -5.33
C ARG A 509 -18.79 15.23 -5.16
N ALA A 510 -18.77 13.94 -5.49
CA ALA A 510 -17.56 13.11 -5.49
C ALA A 510 -16.48 13.69 -6.44
N ASN A 511 -16.84 13.96 -7.69
CA ASN A 511 -15.98 14.59 -8.69
C ASN A 511 -15.44 15.97 -8.24
N ASN A 512 -16.30 16.79 -7.61
CA ASN A 512 -15.93 18.11 -7.06
C ASN A 512 -15.00 18.05 -5.83
N ILE A 513 -14.60 16.86 -5.36
CA ILE A 513 -13.50 16.67 -4.39
C ILE A 513 -12.18 16.58 -5.14
N VAL A 514 -12.08 15.66 -6.10
CA VAL A 514 -10.85 15.43 -6.90
C VAL A 514 -10.48 16.66 -7.74
N GLU A 515 -11.45 17.36 -8.33
CA GLU A 515 -11.21 18.58 -9.10
C GLU A 515 -10.54 19.72 -8.31
N LYS A 516 -10.66 19.74 -6.97
CA LYS A 516 -10.09 20.78 -6.09
C LYS A 516 -8.67 20.48 -5.62
N ILE A 517 -8.19 19.26 -5.84
CA ILE A 517 -6.83 18.85 -5.48
C ILE A 517 -5.88 19.35 -6.57
N ASP A 518 -4.68 19.82 -6.21
CA ASP A 518 -3.74 20.39 -7.18
C ASP A 518 -3.36 19.33 -8.25
N THR A 519 -3.15 19.75 -9.50
CA THR A 519 -2.72 18.86 -10.58
C THR A 519 -1.32 18.25 -10.36
N LYS A 520 -0.56 18.76 -9.38
CA LYS A 520 0.76 18.27 -8.96
C LYS A 520 0.72 17.43 -7.67
N ASP A 521 -0.44 17.29 -7.03
CA ASP A 521 -0.58 16.50 -5.82
C ASP A 521 -0.50 15.00 -6.17
N PRO A 522 0.46 14.24 -5.64
CA PRO A 522 0.64 12.83 -6.00
C PRO A 522 -0.50 11.91 -5.52
N SER A 523 -1.42 12.40 -4.67
CA SER A 523 -2.63 11.67 -4.30
C SER A 523 -3.76 11.81 -5.32
N ARG A 524 -3.70 12.82 -6.21
CA ARG A 524 -4.78 13.12 -7.16
C ARG A 524 -5.07 11.97 -8.11
N ASP A 525 -4.04 11.31 -8.64
CA ASP A 525 -4.20 10.23 -9.62
C ASP A 525 -4.85 8.98 -9.01
N ARG A 526 -4.52 8.65 -7.74
CA ARG A 526 -5.21 7.58 -6.99
C ARG A 526 -6.68 7.92 -6.75
N LEU A 527 -6.98 9.17 -6.37
CA LEU A 527 -8.35 9.63 -6.14
C LEU A 527 -9.18 9.76 -7.43
N GLU A 528 -8.55 10.04 -8.57
CA GLU A 528 -9.18 10.01 -9.91
C GLU A 528 -9.51 8.56 -10.33
N LEU A 529 -8.60 7.61 -10.06
CA LEU A 529 -8.84 6.18 -10.24
C LEU A 529 -10.01 5.70 -9.35
N ASP A 530 -9.95 5.95 -8.04
CA ASP A 530 -11.01 5.63 -7.06
C ASP A 530 -12.37 6.22 -7.50
N LEU A 531 -12.38 7.47 -7.97
CA LEU A 531 -13.58 8.13 -8.52
C LEU A 531 -14.13 7.40 -9.74
N THR A 532 -13.28 7.06 -10.72
CA THR A 532 -13.74 6.40 -11.95
C THR A 532 -14.30 5.00 -11.70
N CYS A 533 -13.62 4.18 -10.90
CA CYS A 533 -14.13 2.85 -10.52
C CYS A 533 -15.42 2.95 -9.71
N GLY A 534 -15.48 3.82 -8.70
CA GLY A 534 -16.69 4.00 -7.88
C GLY A 534 -17.90 4.51 -8.67
N VAL A 535 -17.71 5.31 -9.73
CA VAL A 535 -18.81 5.70 -10.64
C VAL A 535 -19.26 4.55 -11.54
N LEU A 536 -18.35 3.65 -11.93
CA LEU A 536 -18.71 2.47 -12.72
C LEU A 536 -19.51 1.47 -11.87
N ALA A 537 -19.15 1.23 -10.60
CA ALA A 537 -19.97 0.47 -9.65
C ALA A 537 -21.40 1.03 -9.48
N VAL A 538 -21.53 2.36 -9.48
CA VAL A 538 -22.85 3.04 -9.47
C VAL A 538 -23.63 2.79 -10.78
N ALA A 539 -22.94 2.73 -11.93
CA ALA A 539 -23.55 2.38 -13.21
C ALA A 539 -23.94 0.90 -13.27
N ALA A 540 -23.14 -0.01 -12.70
CA ALA A 540 -23.49 -1.43 -12.55
C ALA A 540 -24.77 -1.62 -11.71
N GLY A 541 -24.95 -0.81 -10.66
CA GLY A 541 -26.18 -0.77 -9.87
C GLY A 541 -27.40 -0.21 -10.64
N SER A 542 -27.22 0.83 -11.46
CA SER A 542 -28.33 1.53 -12.14
C SER A 542 -27.95 2.12 -13.50
N ALA A 543 -27.73 1.27 -14.50
CA ALA A 543 -27.19 1.63 -15.82
C ALA A 543 -28.03 2.65 -16.63
N ASN A 544 -29.31 2.83 -16.28
CA ASN A 544 -30.19 3.84 -16.89
C ASN A 544 -30.10 5.22 -16.21
N ALA A 545 -29.34 5.36 -15.12
CA ALA A 545 -29.16 6.62 -14.40
C ALA A 545 -27.79 7.29 -14.68
N ILE A 546 -26.79 6.51 -15.08
CA ILE A 546 -25.42 6.96 -15.42
C ILE A 546 -24.94 6.16 -16.64
N GLU A 547 -24.38 6.85 -17.63
CA GLU A 547 -23.75 6.23 -18.78
C GLU A 547 -22.30 5.82 -18.43
N ALA A 548 -21.95 4.53 -18.59
CA ALA A 548 -20.62 4.02 -18.24
C ALA A 548 -19.51 4.46 -19.20
N VAL A 549 -19.79 4.60 -20.51
CA VAL A 549 -18.77 4.78 -21.56
C VAL A 549 -17.86 6.02 -21.36
N PRO A 550 -18.36 7.20 -20.95
CA PRO A 550 -17.49 8.34 -20.61
C PRO A 550 -16.54 8.04 -19.44
N TRP A 551 -16.97 7.25 -18.46
CA TRP A 551 -16.18 6.91 -17.28
C TRP A 551 -15.18 5.78 -17.56
N VAL A 552 -15.49 4.82 -18.43
CA VAL A 552 -14.52 3.85 -18.97
C VAL A 552 -13.39 4.56 -19.72
N LYS A 553 -13.72 5.58 -20.54
CA LYS A 553 -12.69 6.39 -21.22
C LYS A 553 -11.82 7.17 -20.25
N ARG A 554 -12.38 7.66 -19.14
CA ARG A 554 -11.65 8.37 -18.08
C ARG A 554 -10.75 7.41 -17.28
N LEU A 555 -11.26 6.23 -16.92
CA LEU A 555 -10.54 5.14 -16.24
C LEU A 555 -9.30 4.70 -17.06
N LEU A 556 -9.48 4.44 -18.36
CA LEU A 556 -8.37 4.04 -19.22
C LEU A 556 -7.38 5.20 -19.46
N ALA A 557 -7.82 6.45 -19.46
CA ALA A 557 -6.93 7.61 -19.57
C ALA A 557 -6.06 7.84 -18.33
N ILE A 558 -6.64 7.74 -17.11
CA ILE A 558 -5.84 7.82 -15.88
C ILE A 558 -4.92 6.61 -15.73
N ARG A 559 -5.38 5.41 -16.11
CA ARG A 559 -4.54 4.20 -16.17
C ARG A 559 -3.32 4.39 -17.09
N GLU A 560 -3.48 5.05 -18.24
CA GLU A 560 -2.36 5.33 -19.14
C GLU A 560 -1.41 6.38 -18.54
N GLN A 561 -1.94 7.48 -17.97
CA GLN A 561 -1.12 8.49 -17.28
C GLN A 561 -0.27 7.89 -16.13
N MET A 562 -0.80 6.87 -15.44
CA MET A 562 -0.10 6.18 -14.37
C MET A 562 1.04 5.24 -14.85
N ASN A 563 1.16 4.94 -16.16
CA ASN A 563 2.35 4.23 -16.68
C ASN A 563 3.62 5.06 -16.46
N ASP A 564 3.55 6.37 -16.72
CA ASP A 564 4.68 7.31 -16.66
C ASP A 564 5.05 7.68 -15.22
N SER A 565 4.08 7.73 -14.31
CA SER A 565 4.28 8.19 -12.92
C SER A 565 4.53 7.07 -11.90
N VAL A 566 4.08 5.84 -12.17
CA VAL A 566 4.30 4.67 -11.30
C VAL A 566 5.34 3.75 -11.94
N THR A 567 6.52 3.66 -11.34
CA THR A 567 7.62 2.79 -11.82
C THR A 567 7.57 1.38 -11.24
N ASP A 568 7.05 1.22 -10.02
CA ASP A 568 6.98 -0.04 -9.27
C ASP A 568 6.04 -1.07 -9.93
N PRO A 569 6.52 -2.25 -10.39
CA PRO A 569 5.69 -3.26 -11.04
C PRO A 569 4.55 -3.77 -10.14
N TRP A 570 4.80 -3.89 -8.84
CA TRP A 570 3.82 -4.37 -7.87
C TRP A 570 2.63 -3.41 -7.75
N ARG A 571 2.87 -2.11 -7.63
CA ARG A 571 1.79 -1.11 -7.68
C ARG A 571 1.12 -1.04 -9.06
N ARG A 572 1.84 -1.25 -10.16
CA ARG A 572 1.22 -1.36 -11.50
C ARG A 572 0.22 -2.52 -11.57
N ARG A 573 0.55 -3.71 -11.04
CA ARG A 573 -0.38 -4.85 -10.91
C ARG A 573 -1.64 -4.48 -10.13
N GLN A 574 -1.51 -3.78 -9.00
CA GLN A 574 -2.68 -3.39 -8.20
C GLN A 574 -3.57 -2.33 -8.87
N ILE A 575 -2.97 -1.41 -9.63
CA ILE A 575 -3.73 -0.48 -10.48
C ILE A 575 -4.43 -1.25 -11.62
N ASP A 576 -3.77 -2.24 -12.21
CA ASP A 576 -4.37 -3.12 -13.23
C ASP A 576 -5.55 -3.93 -12.68
N TRP A 577 -5.45 -4.45 -11.45
CA TRP A 577 -6.58 -5.11 -10.76
C TRP A 577 -7.77 -4.15 -10.58
N GLN A 578 -7.53 -2.95 -10.04
CA GLN A 578 -8.57 -1.95 -9.82
C GLN A 578 -9.26 -1.50 -11.12
N VAL A 579 -8.50 -1.34 -12.21
CA VAL A 579 -9.05 -1.08 -13.55
C VAL A 579 -9.86 -2.26 -14.05
N GLY A 580 -9.39 -3.49 -13.86
CA GLY A 580 -10.13 -4.71 -14.17
C GLY A 580 -11.50 -4.76 -13.48
N CYS A 581 -11.56 -4.46 -12.18
CA CYS A 581 -12.82 -4.37 -11.43
C CYS A 581 -13.76 -3.29 -12.01
N GLY A 582 -13.26 -2.07 -12.23
CA GLY A 582 -14.06 -0.97 -12.79
C GLY A 582 -14.55 -1.23 -14.22
N LEU A 583 -13.77 -1.94 -15.04
CA LEU A 583 -14.21 -2.41 -16.36
C LEU A 583 -15.28 -3.50 -16.24
N ASN A 584 -15.20 -4.41 -15.26
CA ASN A 584 -16.22 -5.42 -15.02
C ASN A 584 -17.58 -4.79 -14.61
N ASP A 585 -17.56 -3.76 -13.75
CA ASP A 585 -18.73 -2.94 -13.46
C ASP A 585 -19.33 -2.29 -14.72
N ALA A 586 -18.48 -1.86 -15.66
CA ALA A 586 -18.94 -1.30 -16.93
C ALA A 586 -19.58 -2.35 -17.85
N LEU A 587 -19.07 -3.59 -17.86
CA LEU A 587 -19.71 -4.72 -18.55
C LEU A 587 -21.08 -5.03 -17.93
N GLU A 588 -21.19 -5.00 -16.61
CA GLU A 588 -22.46 -5.24 -15.92
C GLU A 588 -23.50 -4.15 -16.21
N ALA A 589 -23.06 -2.89 -16.29
CA ALA A 589 -23.90 -1.80 -16.74
C ALA A 589 -24.40 -1.98 -18.19
N ALA A 590 -23.50 -2.37 -19.11
CA ALA A 590 -23.83 -2.67 -20.51
C ALA A 590 -24.81 -3.85 -20.63
N ARG A 591 -24.55 -4.94 -19.91
CA ARG A 591 -25.40 -6.16 -19.82
C ARG A 591 -26.81 -5.81 -19.37
N LYS A 592 -26.96 -4.94 -18.35
CA LYS A 592 -28.26 -4.46 -17.84
C LYS A 592 -29.03 -3.54 -18.81
N ARG A 593 -28.38 -2.96 -19.82
CA ARG A 593 -29.04 -2.22 -20.91
C ARG A 593 -29.37 -3.08 -22.14
N GLY A 594 -28.79 -4.28 -22.22
CA GLY A 594 -28.85 -5.13 -23.41
C GLY A 594 -27.82 -4.76 -24.50
N ASP A 595 -26.79 -3.98 -24.15
CA ASP A 595 -25.74 -3.57 -25.07
C ASP A 595 -24.84 -4.78 -25.40
N ALA A 596 -25.07 -5.42 -26.56
CA ALA A 596 -24.33 -6.61 -26.99
C ALA A 596 -23.17 -6.32 -27.97
N GLU A 597 -23.01 -5.05 -28.38
CA GLU A 597 -21.94 -4.54 -29.25
C GLU A 597 -20.61 -4.48 -28.48
N ASP A 598 -19.51 -4.86 -29.14
CA ASP A 598 -18.14 -4.98 -28.60
C ASP A 598 -17.97 -5.79 -27.29
N MET A 599 -19.02 -6.43 -26.77
CA MET A 599 -19.04 -7.15 -25.49
C MET A 599 -17.90 -8.18 -25.35
N LEU A 600 -17.57 -8.89 -26.44
CA LEU A 600 -16.47 -9.87 -26.46
C LEU A 600 -15.09 -9.21 -26.31
N ASP A 601 -14.85 -8.12 -27.04
CA ASP A 601 -13.57 -7.38 -26.98
C ASP A 601 -13.41 -6.65 -25.64
N ASN A 602 -14.50 -6.07 -25.10
CA ASN A 602 -14.50 -5.43 -23.80
C ASN A 602 -14.31 -6.43 -22.64
N ALA A 603 -14.94 -7.61 -22.70
CA ALA A 603 -14.73 -8.69 -21.73
C ALA A 603 -13.28 -9.22 -21.78
N THR A 604 -12.75 -9.44 -22.98
CA THR A 604 -11.35 -9.87 -23.17
C THR A 604 -10.35 -8.84 -22.62
N LEU A 605 -10.60 -7.54 -22.85
CA LEU A 605 -9.79 -6.46 -22.29
C LEU A 605 -9.86 -6.45 -20.75
N THR A 606 -11.05 -6.64 -20.18
CA THR A 606 -11.28 -6.68 -18.72
C THR A 606 -10.49 -7.83 -18.08
N VAL A 607 -10.53 -9.03 -18.67
CA VAL A 607 -9.74 -10.17 -18.18
C VAL A 607 -8.24 -9.91 -18.31
N ALA A 608 -7.76 -9.27 -19.40
CA ALA A 608 -6.34 -8.91 -19.55
C ALA A 608 -5.84 -7.83 -18.55
N TYR A 609 -6.75 -7.12 -17.88
CA TYR A 609 -6.43 -6.30 -16.70
C TYR A 609 -6.45 -7.14 -15.41
N LEU A 610 -7.48 -7.98 -15.21
CA LEU A 610 -7.61 -8.82 -14.01
C LEU A 610 -6.53 -9.91 -13.89
N GLU A 611 -6.14 -10.60 -14.97
CA GLU A 611 -5.08 -11.64 -14.93
C GLU A 611 -3.73 -11.05 -14.50
N ARG A 612 -3.35 -9.92 -15.09
CA ARG A 612 -2.13 -9.17 -14.74
C ARG A 612 -2.19 -8.57 -13.34
N GLY A 613 -3.38 -8.15 -12.88
CA GLY A 613 -3.61 -7.70 -11.52
C GLY A 613 -3.70 -8.81 -10.46
N ALA A 614 -3.85 -10.07 -10.90
CA ALA A 614 -3.84 -11.25 -10.03
C ALA A 614 -2.43 -11.82 -9.81
N GLU A 615 -1.42 -11.36 -10.56
CA GLU A 615 -0.01 -11.70 -10.32
C GLU A 615 0.38 -11.34 -8.87
N HIS A 616 0.84 -12.35 -8.10
CA HIS A 616 1.18 -12.27 -6.67
C HIS A 616 0.02 -11.94 -5.69
N ARG A 617 -1.24 -11.95 -6.16
CA ARG A 617 -2.44 -11.68 -5.34
C ARG A 617 -2.99 -12.96 -4.68
N GLU A 618 -3.42 -12.89 -3.42
CA GLU A 618 -4.16 -13.98 -2.76
C GLU A 618 -5.66 -13.88 -3.10
N LEU A 619 -6.02 -14.20 -4.35
CA LEU A 619 -7.41 -14.10 -4.85
C LEU A 619 -8.42 -14.77 -3.90
N THR A 620 -9.45 -14.03 -3.49
CA THR A 620 -10.51 -14.55 -2.62
C THR A 620 -11.45 -15.52 -3.35
N ALA A 621 -12.30 -16.23 -2.62
CA ALA A 621 -13.30 -17.13 -3.23
C ALA A 621 -14.25 -16.37 -4.19
N ALA A 622 -14.71 -15.17 -3.80
CA ALA A 622 -15.50 -14.29 -4.65
C ALA A 622 -14.71 -13.75 -5.85
N GLU A 623 -13.45 -13.30 -5.66
CA GLU A 623 -12.62 -12.80 -6.76
C GLU A 623 -12.32 -13.90 -7.81
N ARG A 624 -12.12 -15.16 -7.37
CA ARG A 624 -11.99 -16.32 -8.27
C ARG A 624 -13.29 -16.64 -9.01
N ARG A 625 -14.44 -16.58 -8.33
CA ARG A 625 -15.76 -16.75 -8.97
C ARG A 625 -15.92 -15.73 -10.08
N ASP A 626 -15.76 -14.45 -9.77
CA ASP A 626 -16.04 -13.35 -10.70
C ASP A 626 -15.13 -13.39 -11.94
N LEU A 627 -13.84 -13.70 -11.75
CA LEU A 627 -12.91 -13.90 -12.86
C LEU A 627 -13.26 -15.15 -13.69
N GLY A 628 -13.60 -16.26 -13.04
CA GLY A 628 -14.00 -17.51 -13.70
C GLY A 628 -15.31 -17.38 -14.50
N ASP A 629 -16.30 -16.67 -13.96
CA ASP A 629 -17.57 -16.34 -14.61
C ASP A 629 -17.38 -15.44 -15.83
N LEU A 630 -16.45 -14.49 -15.77
CA LEU A 630 -16.13 -13.62 -16.90
C LEU A 630 -15.41 -14.40 -18.01
N MET A 631 -14.43 -15.23 -17.67
CA MET A 631 -13.77 -16.15 -18.61
C MET A 631 -14.76 -17.14 -19.24
N PHE A 632 -15.71 -17.68 -18.45
CA PHE A 632 -16.76 -18.55 -18.95
C PHE A 632 -17.66 -17.85 -19.96
N GLN A 633 -18.10 -16.62 -19.67
CA GLN A 633 -18.90 -15.81 -20.59
C GLN A 633 -18.17 -15.53 -21.91
N ILE A 634 -16.85 -15.31 -21.88
CA ILE A 634 -16.02 -15.17 -23.10
C ILE A 634 -16.02 -16.49 -23.89
N GLY A 635 -15.78 -17.63 -23.25
CA GLY A 635 -15.81 -18.94 -23.90
C GLY A 635 -17.17 -19.27 -24.53
N ILE A 636 -18.26 -18.95 -23.84
CA ILE A 636 -19.64 -19.09 -24.36
C ILE A 636 -19.90 -18.15 -25.55
N MET A 637 -19.33 -16.94 -25.56
CA MET A 637 -19.43 -16.05 -26.73
C MET A 637 -18.68 -16.61 -27.95
N HIS A 638 -17.50 -17.22 -27.77
CA HIS A 638 -16.78 -17.88 -28.87
C HIS A 638 -17.55 -19.09 -29.42
N SER A 639 -18.03 -20.00 -28.55
CA SER A 639 -18.74 -21.20 -28.99
C SER A 639 -20.10 -20.88 -29.64
N LEU A 640 -20.96 -20.08 -28.99
CA LEU A 640 -22.32 -19.83 -29.48
C LEU A 640 -22.41 -18.81 -30.62
N ARG A 641 -21.59 -17.76 -30.65
CA ARG A 641 -21.67 -16.73 -31.71
C ARG A 641 -20.80 -17.05 -32.92
N ASN A 642 -19.63 -17.65 -32.70
CA ASN A 642 -18.62 -17.86 -33.74
C ASN A 642 -18.45 -19.33 -34.15
N SER A 643 -19.08 -20.29 -33.46
CA SER A 643 -18.80 -21.74 -33.59
C SER A 643 -17.34 -22.12 -33.29
N ASP A 644 -16.64 -21.25 -32.57
CA ASP A 644 -15.21 -21.34 -32.28
C ASP A 644 -14.98 -22.11 -30.97
N HIS A 645 -15.23 -23.41 -31.01
CA HIS A 645 -15.04 -24.29 -29.85
C HIS A 645 -13.57 -24.40 -29.43
N ALA A 646 -12.61 -24.19 -30.35
CA ALA A 646 -11.18 -24.20 -30.04
C ALA A 646 -10.81 -23.06 -29.08
N THR A 647 -11.13 -21.81 -29.42
CA THR A 647 -10.87 -20.68 -28.51
C THR A 647 -11.75 -20.75 -27.26
N ALA A 648 -13.01 -21.20 -27.39
CA ALA A 648 -13.88 -21.39 -26.23
C ALA A 648 -13.27 -22.30 -25.16
N VAL A 649 -12.69 -23.44 -25.58
CA VAL A 649 -12.02 -24.38 -24.67
C VAL A 649 -10.81 -23.75 -23.97
N THR A 650 -10.00 -22.94 -24.66
CA THR A 650 -8.87 -22.24 -24.00
C THR A 650 -9.29 -21.25 -22.91
N TRP A 651 -10.51 -20.71 -22.97
CA TRP A 651 -11.09 -19.92 -21.88
C TRP A 651 -11.65 -20.80 -20.76
N PHE A 652 -12.32 -21.91 -21.10
CA PHE A 652 -12.83 -22.85 -20.10
C PHE A 652 -11.70 -23.55 -19.32
N ASP A 653 -10.56 -23.87 -19.94
CA ASP A 653 -9.35 -24.36 -19.26
C ASP A 653 -8.85 -23.37 -18.17
N LYS A 654 -9.07 -22.05 -18.34
CA LYS A 654 -8.79 -21.04 -17.33
C LYS A 654 -9.90 -20.91 -16.27
N THR A 655 -11.18 -21.04 -16.65
CA THR A 655 -12.30 -21.02 -15.71
C THR A 655 -12.25 -22.16 -14.70
N ILE A 656 -11.99 -23.40 -15.16
CA ILE A 656 -12.15 -24.61 -14.33
C ILE A 656 -11.30 -24.57 -13.04
N PRO A 657 -10.01 -24.17 -13.07
CA PRO A 657 -9.20 -23.98 -11.84
C PRO A 657 -9.72 -22.90 -10.88
N LEU A 658 -10.46 -21.89 -11.36
CA LEU A 658 -11.03 -20.82 -10.54
C LEU A 658 -12.39 -21.22 -9.91
N TRP A 659 -13.09 -22.16 -10.55
CA TRP A 659 -14.36 -22.71 -10.07
C TRP A 659 -14.22 -23.96 -9.21
N ASN A 660 -13.21 -24.81 -9.45
CA ASN A 660 -12.99 -26.03 -8.70
C ASN A 660 -12.75 -25.75 -7.21
N GLN A 661 -13.48 -26.46 -6.35
CA GLN A 661 -13.42 -26.32 -4.88
C GLN A 661 -13.73 -24.91 -4.36
N ASN A 662 -14.40 -24.07 -5.16
CA ASN A 662 -14.78 -22.71 -4.79
C ASN A 662 -16.25 -22.65 -4.34
N GLU A 663 -16.49 -22.63 -3.03
CA GLU A 663 -17.83 -22.60 -2.44
C GLU A 663 -18.67 -21.39 -2.89
N GLN A 664 -18.04 -20.26 -3.26
CA GLN A 664 -18.74 -19.06 -3.74
C GLN A 664 -19.31 -19.20 -5.15
N VAL A 665 -18.85 -20.17 -5.96
CA VAL A 665 -19.46 -20.51 -7.25
C VAL A 665 -20.74 -21.30 -7.05
N VAL A 666 -20.80 -22.13 -6.00
CA VAL A 666 -21.90 -23.09 -5.77
C VAL A 666 -22.80 -22.61 -4.62
N GLN A 667 -23.34 -21.41 -4.75
CA GLN A 667 -24.39 -20.94 -3.84
C GLN A 667 -25.68 -21.77 -4.05
N ASP A 668 -26.45 -21.97 -2.97
CA ASP A 668 -27.60 -22.91 -2.91
C ASP A 668 -28.72 -22.65 -3.94
N ASN A 669 -28.81 -21.43 -4.48
CA ASN A 669 -29.76 -21.08 -5.55
C ASN A 669 -29.16 -21.17 -6.98
N GLU A 670 -27.85 -21.37 -7.12
CA GLU A 670 -27.14 -21.35 -8.41
C GLU A 670 -26.69 -22.74 -8.88
N LEU A 671 -26.82 -23.79 -8.05
CA LEU A 671 -26.49 -25.20 -8.38
C LEU A 671 -26.89 -25.62 -9.81
N GLY A 672 -28.13 -25.34 -10.24
CA GLY A 672 -28.61 -25.66 -11.58
C GLY A 672 -27.87 -24.89 -12.69
N ARG A 673 -27.69 -23.57 -12.50
CA ARG A 673 -26.96 -22.68 -13.42
C ARG A 673 -25.50 -23.13 -13.58
N VAL A 674 -24.85 -23.52 -12.49
CA VAL A 674 -23.48 -24.05 -12.49
C VAL A 674 -23.42 -25.39 -13.25
N GLY A 675 -24.37 -26.29 -13.01
CA GLY A 675 -24.45 -27.56 -13.72
C GLY A 675 -24.65 -27.40 -15.24
N GLU A 676 -25.60 -26.54 -15.65
CA GLU A 676 -25.80 -26.14 -17.05
C GLU A 676 -24.54 -25.52 -17.68
N SER A 677 -23.75 -24.78 -16.88
CA SER A 677 -22.49 -24.18 -17.34
C SER A 677 -21.43 -25.25 -17.62
N PHE A 678 -21.26 -26.25 -16.75
CA PHE A 678 -20.37 -27.39 -16.98
C PHE A 678 -20.78 -28.23 -18.21
N ILE A 679 -22.07 -28.44 -18.43
CA ILE A 679 -22.58 -29.12 -19.64
C ILE A 679 -22.30 -28.29 -20.90
N SER A 680 -22.41 -26.96 -20.80
CA SER A 680 -22.09 -26.04 -21.91
C SER A 680 -20.58 -26.05 -22.26
N MET A 681 -19.71 -26.20 -21.27
CA MET A 681 -18.28 -26.49 -21.50
C MET A 681 -18.11 -27.84 -22.20
N ALA A 682 -18.70 -28.91 -21.65
CA ALA A 682 -18.56 -30.28 -22.15
C ALA A 682 -18.89 -30.43 -23.65
N ILE A 683 -19.92 -29.74 -24.14
CA ILE A 683 -20.26 -29.70 -25.57
C ILE A 683 -19.08 -29.17 -26.40
N SER A 684 -18.39 -28.13 -25.95
CA SER A 684 -17.25 -27.56 -26.68
C SER A 684 -16.00 -28.44 -26.59
N TYR A 685 -15.76 -29.10 -25.44
CA TYR A 685 -14.69 -30.09 -25.29
C TYR A 685 -14.88 -31.29 -26.22
N TRP A 686 -16.13 -31.73 -26.41
CA TRP A 686 -16.50 -32.80 -27.34
C TRP A 686 -16.16 -32.45 -28.80
N GLN A 687 -16.46 -31.21 -29.23
CA GLN A 687 -16.17 -30.73 -30.58
C GLN A 687 -14.67 -30.59 -30.89
N VAL A 688 -13.81 -30.43 -29.86
CA VAL A 688 -12.34 -30.41 -30.02
C VAL A 688 -11.67 -31.75 -29.69
N GLU A 689 -12.44 -32.84 -29.68
CA GLU A 689 -11.99 -34.22 -29.45
C GLU A 689 -11.40 -34.51 -28.05
N ARG A 690 -11.57 -33.62 -27.07
CA ARG A 690 -11.26 -33.88 -25.64
C ARG A 690 -12.39 -34.70 -25.00
N ARG A 691 -12.55 -35.94 -25.48
CA ARG A 691 -13.73 -36.79 -25.21
C ARG A 691 -13.89 -37.19 -23.75
N ASP A 692 -12.80 -37.48 -23.05
CA ASP A 692 -12.85 -37.92 -21.65
C ASP A 692 -13.15 -36.73 -20.72
N ASP A 693 -12.42 -35.62 -20.86
CA ASP A 693 -12.70 -34.33 -20.19
C ASP A 693 -14.16 -33.90 -20.38
N ALA A 694 -14.71 -34.01 -21.60
CA ALA A 694 -16.10 -33.67 -21.89
C ALA A 694 -17.10 -34.54 -21.11
N ILE A 695 -16.84 -35.84 -20.97
CA ILE A 695 -17.71 -36.74 -20.20
C ILE A 695 -17.64 -36.41 -18.71
N ASP A 696 -16.45 -36.17 -18.14
CA ASP A 696 -16.33 -35.84 -16.73
C ASP A 696 -16.89 -34.44 -16.39
N LEU A 697 -16.74 -33.45 -17.28
CA LEU A 697 -17.45 -32.16 -17.17
C LEU A 697 -18.97 -32.34 -17.27
N SER A 698 -19.47 -33.13 -18.22
CA SER A 698 -20.91 -33.35 -18.38
C SER A 698 -21.51 -34.16 -17.23
N ARG A 699 -20.75 -35.06 -16.60
CA ARG A 699 -21.15 -35.75 -15.36
C ARG A 699 -21.18 -34.80 -14.17
N THR A 700 -20.12 -34.01 -13.98
CA THR A 700 -20.06 -32.96 -12.94
C THR A 700 -21.25 -32.01 -13.05
N GLY A 701 -21.61 -31.60 -14.27
CA GLY A 701 -22.77 -30.75 -14.51
C GLY A 701 -24.11 -31.43 -14.20
N VAL A 702 -24.27 -32.71 -14.57
CA VAL A 702 -25.43 -33.53 -14.19
C VAL A 702 -25.55 -33.66 -12.68
N ASP A 703 -24.46 -33.96 -11.97
CA ASP A 703 -24.48 -34.16 -10.51
C ASP A 703 -24.92 -32.86 -9.78
N PHE A 704 -24.46 -31.68 -10.23
CA PHE A 704 -24.95 -30.39 -9.73
C PHE A 704 -26.43 -30.12 -10.06
N MET A 705 -26.90 -30.49 -11.25
CA MET A 705 -28.32 -30.34 -11.61
C MET A 705 -29.23 -31.30 -10.82
N VAL A 706 -28.77 -32.52 -10.53
CA VAL A 706 -29.52 -33.50 -9.71
C VAL A 706 -29.65 -32.98 -8.28
N GLU A 707 -28.58 -32.50 -7.66
CA GLU A 707 -28.62 -31.86 -6.34
C GLU A 707 -29.56 -30.64 -6.34
N ALA A 708 -29.59 -29.85 -7.43
CA ALA A 708 -30.54 -28.75 -7.58
C ALA A 708 -32.01 -29.20 -7.65
N VAL A 709 -32.31 -30.34 -8.29
CA VAL A 709 -33.65 -30.93 -8.35
C VAL A 709 -34.06 -31.50 -6.98
N ASP A 710 -33.18 -32.23 -6.31
CA ASP A 710 -33.46 -32.79 -4.97
C ASP A 710 -33.68 -31.68 -3.91
N ARG A 711 -33.00 -30.52 -4.05
CA ARG A 711 -33.24 -29.30 -3.26
C ARG A 711 -34.43 -28.44 -3.73
N GLN A 712 -35.17 -28.88 -4.75
CA GLN A 712 -36.33 -28.17 -5.33
C GLN A 712 -35.99 -26.77 -5.87
N LYS A 713 -34.76 -26.58 -6.35
CA LYS A 713 -34.25 -25.36 -7.00
C LYS A 713 -34.38 -25.40 -8.52
N LEU A 714 -34.49 -26.61 -9.09
CA LEU A 714 -34.56 -26.88 -10.52
C LEU A 714 -35.70 -27.88 -10.79
N GLU A 715 -36.34 -27.80 -11.95
CA GLU A 715 -37.37 -28.77 -12.37
C GLU A 715 -36.70 -30.05 -12.89
N GLU A 716 -37.23 -31.24 -12.53
CA GLU A 716 -36.69 -32.54 -12.97
C GLU A 716 -36.51 -32.61 -14.50
N GLN A 717 -37.42 -31.98 -15.26
CA GLN A 717 -37.38 -31.94 -16.72
C GLN A 717 -36.10 -31.29 -17.30
N SER A 718 -35.46 -30.35 -16.58
CA SER A 718 -34.22 -29.70 -17.05
C SER A 718 -33.06 -30.68 -17.25
N LEU A 719 -33.10 -31.82 -16.55
CA LEU A 719 -32.09 -32.89 -16.70
C LEU A 719 -32.12 -33.60 -18.06
N SER A 720 -33.20 -33.48 -18.86
CA SER A 720 -33.32 -34.24 -20.13
C SER A 720 -32.13 -34.00 -21.07
N VAL A 721 -31.80 -32.73 -21.32
CA VAL A 721 -30.72 -32.36 -22.24
C VAL A 721 -29.36 -32.86 -21.72
N ALA A 722 -29.15 -32.78 -20.41
CA ALA A 722 -27.93 -33.24 -19.76
C ALA A 722 -27.73 -34.77 -19.88
N TYR A 723 -28.78 -35.54 -19.60
CA TYR A 723 -28.78 -36.99 -19.77
C TYR A 723 -28.71 -37.40 -21.25
N GLY A 724 -29.40 -36.71 -22.16
CA GLY A 724 -29.35 -36.95 -23.60
C GLY A 724 -27.96 -36.71 -24.20
N ASN A 725 -27.25 -35.68 -23.72
CA ASN A 725 -25.85 -35.43 -24.08
C ASN A 725 -24.95 -36.61 -23.63
N LEU A 726 -25.01 -37.02 -22.35
CA LEU A 726 -24.25 -38.18 -21.86
C LEU A 726 -24.59 -39.48 -22.61
N ALA A 727 -25.86 -39.73 -22.88
CA ALA A 727 -26.30 -40.90 -23.65
C ALA A 727 -25.67 -40.95 -25.05
N THR A 728 -25.57 -39.79 -25.71
CA THR A 728 -24.93 -39.62 -27.02
C THR A 728 -23.42 -39.80 -26.93
N MET A 729 -22.77 -39.20 -25.91
CA MET A 729 -21.33 -39.30 -25.70
C MET A 729 -20.89 -40.76 -25.48
N TYR A 730 -21.58 -41.50 -24.62
CA TYR A 730 -21.30 -42.92 -24.40
C TYR A 730 -21.60 -43.79 -25.62
N ALA A 731 -22.60 -43.43 -26.45
CA ALA A 731 -22.86 -44.14 -27.71
C ALA A 731 -21.68 -44.03 -28.69
N GLU A 732 -21.11 -42.83 -28.85
CA GLU A 732 -19.93 -42.59 -29.71
C GLU A 732 -18.66 -43.25 -29.17
N GLN A 733 -18.47 -43.34 -27.84
CA GLN A 733 -17.39 -44.14 -27.23
C GLN A 733 -17.63 -45.67 -27.32
N GLY A 734 -18.84 -46.12 -27.67
CA GLY A 734 -19.21 -47.54 -27.75
C GLY A 734 -19.63 -48.18 -26.43
N ASP A 735 -19.81 -47.39 -25.35
CA ASP A 735 -20.39 -47.85 -24.09
C ASP A 735 -21.92 -47.89 -24.19
N THR A 736 -22.43 -48.96 -24.80
CA THR A 736 -23.87 -49.12 -25.04
C THR A 736 -24.68 -49.30 -23.76
N GLU A 737 -24.07 -49.72 -22.65
CA GLU A 737 -24.75 -49.92 -21.37
C GLU A 737 -25.03 -48.58 -20.69
N LYS A 738 -24.01 -47.72 -20.53
CA LYS A 738 -24.22 -46.37 -20.00
C LYS A 738 -25.07 -45.52 -20.93
N SER A 739 -24.89 -45.65 -22.25
CA SER A 739 -25.70 -44.94 -23.25
C SER A 739 -27.19 -45.22 -23.08
N GLN A 740 -27.58 -46.49 -22.94
CA GLN A 740 -28.98 -46.87 -22.71
C GLN A 740 -29.50 -46.36 -21.37
N ALA A 741 -28.72 -46.51 -20.29
CA ALA A 741 -29.12 -46.03 -18.96
C ALA A 741 -29.42 -44.52 -18.94
N TYR A 742 -28.57 -43.69 -19.53
CA TYR A 742 -28.81 -42.24 -19.61
C TYR A 742 -29.95 -41.88 -20.58
N ALA A 743 -30.15 -42.63 -21.67
CA ALA A 743 -31.30 -42.41 -22.56
C ALA A 743 -32.65 -42.71 -21.88
N GLU A 744 -32.71 -43.75 -21.04
CA GLU A 744 -33.89 -44.05 -20.21
C GLU A 744 -34.13 -42.95 -19.17
N MET A 745 -33.08 -42.42 -18.53
CA MET A 745 -33.20 -41.28 -17.60
C MET A 745 -33.73 -40.02 -18.29
N ALA A 746 -33.19 -39.65 -19.46
CA ALA A 746 -33.69 -38.52 -20.25
C ALA A 746 -35.18 -38.67 -20.60
N THR A 747 -35.56 -39.81 -21.17
CA THR A 747 -36.95 -40.12 -21.56
C THR A 747 -37.90 -40.07 -20.35
N ARG A 748 -37.44 -40.54 -19.18
CA ARG A 748 -38.22 -40.49 -17.94
C ARG A 748 -38.51 -39.05 -17.50
N VAL A 749 -37.50 -38.18 -17.44
CA VAL A 749 -37.69 -36.80 -16.91
C VAL A 749 -38.48 -35.89 -17.86
N GLU A 750 -38.47 -36.17 -19.18
CA GLU A 750 -39.42 -35.54 -20.10
C GLU A 750 -40.87 -35.97 -19.83
N SER A 751 -41.08 -37.25 -19.49
CA SER A 751 -42.42 -37.79 -19.25
C SER A 751 -43.07 -37.25 -17.98
N THR A 752 -42.30 -36.98 -16.91
CA THR A 752 -42.82 -36.34 -15.69
C THR A 752 -43.18 -34.88 -15.92
N GLY A 753 -42.34 -34.12 -16.63
CA GLY A 753 -42.63 -32.72 -17.01
C GLY A 753 -43.91 -32.60 -17.87
N SER A 754 -44.16 -33.54 -18.78
CA SER A 754 -45.36 -33.56 -19.62
C SER A 754 -46.65 -33.96 -18.89
N LEU A 755 -46.60 -34.36 -17.61
CA LEU A 755 -47.77 -34.71 -16.78
C LEU A 755 -48.17 -33.59 -15.80
N LEU A 756 -47.42 -32.49 -15.78
CA LEU A 756 -47.61 -31.34 -14.86
C LEU A 756 -48.13 -30.07 -15.57
N ARG A 757 -48.54 -30.18 -16.84
CA ARG A 757 -49.18 -29.12 -17.64
C ARG A 757 -50.63 -29.46 -17.99
#